data_AF-A0A535LY80-F1
#
_entry.id   AF-A0A535LY80-F1
#
_cell.length_a   1.000
_cell.length_b   1.000
_cell.length_c   1.000
_cell.angle_alpha   90.00
_cell.angle_beta   90.00
_cell.angle_gamma   90.00
#
_symmetry.space_group_name_H-M   'P 1'
#
loop_
_entity.id
_entity.type
_entity.pdbx_description
1 polymer ?
#
loop_
_entity_poly.entity_id
_entity_poly.type
_entity_poly.pdbx_seq_one_letter_code
_entity_poly.pdbx_strand_id
1 'polypeptide(L)'
;MPGPFTHIYTERRLADFLTQDATAGGVNASFVRDVDGNLISGLDPGMLHGLTPAEAARLMQDWPKFAALGAIGPDFFFFLQDYANPAIPCDEIMFALSLLYWLDDEGRIDEWEGLLAIIADITGNAFVALLRFLIKLSKIWQKFIDALMDVIGPILDAAGQVINDLTGGLLTELGDLFTQLKNDLMTLIAEEALSWQDVFAFFSLKMRSGLDEQAFVWSDMTHYRLTSYVPKQFLEHAKKLRASPNAIDQEHGEQLAAFALGYISHVATDTIAHSYVNEQAGGPFRTHWQRHHLVENHMDAFNYEETGNGHLPADPQVGCIDGYEGFNHSALYFAVQIPKDIDTLPADQKEGKWRQQPLPEGDTREHRKTRKEMLDTDGVLPMWLAETISRVLIEVYAMPKEGGIDSPEYTAERGPHPRNLMGMAFQNDLGDGSALLGKWLSVLGVGDPGEALGDLLEAVAPAPPKDLNIPEGFPLPWEIQVTYRFLLSWFKRQFNTSFDMDKPKRPTWFTPPSSDYNFGPPDFSGVNPSDNPLEQLCEVVLALLDWIWKSLEKAAQLAYDLGKSAISGATLPARQILYDQLILPAWMACENMRQVLVHMAYLSPQSEMLYDDGEIRRPNEIDHELIRLGHGVDGAFAAALASAWDPLGNLDKDPSLTAPAERNPKGGPNKAYPWLPVRPTRKYDGQKTGAGSPPFNSDVVEFQRPWGFPDKTNDPDLTKAGNYIETPQTVPGPYPQDAIPTVLFSLDGPASNRLRYDYEGSGCPERTDEYNEEFIGRAPFTNGYAIPEGTPQESISGTNPLGDPIIFSSYLIGQIAGNPNFRTNFNLDSDRGFGYLCWDWIRVLDTAPKPKPRNLRNQEYDPPETPPEGRVDEWEYPEPTAFGQDPPPLYTNIADHMLRTLKLAYLGRSCDEKPRPINSAPGRAPR
;
A
#
# COMPACT_ATOMS: atom_id res chain seq x y z
N MET A 1 -2.57 1.60 2.14
CA MET A 1 -2.40 1.83 0.70
C MET A 1 -0.92 1.83 0.41
N PRO A 2 -0.41 0.71 -0.09
CA PRO A 2 0.93 0.65 -0.63
C PRO A 2 1.01 1.18 -2.07
N GLY A 3 2.21 1.51 -2.54
CA GLY A 3 2.51 1.73 -3.96
C GLY A 3 1.98 2.98 -4.71
N PRO A 4 1.36 4.02 -4.10
CA PRO A 4 0.68 5.08 -4.86
C PRO A 4 1.60 5.85 -5.82
N PHE A 5 2.90 6.00 -5.50
CA PHE A 5 3.82 6.69 -6.42
C PHE A 5 4.11 5.83 -7.64
N THR A 6 4.46 4.55 -7.47
CA THR A 6 4.75 3.64 -8.58
C THR A 6 3.58 3.56 -9.56
N HIS A 7 2.34 3.54 -9.07
CA HIS A 7 1.14 3.57 -9.91
C HIS A 7 0.99 4.86 -10.72
N ILE A 8 0.97 6.01 -10.04
CA ILE A 8 0.80 7.31 -10.71
C ILE A 8 1.96 7.55 -11.68
N TYR A 9 3.18 7.22 -11.28
CA TYR A 9 4.35 7.38 -12.13
C TYR A 9 4.28 6.47 -13.38
N THR A 10 3.83 5.22 -13.24
CA THR A 10 3.59 4.33 -14.39
C THR A 10 2.58 4.90 -15.36
N GLU A 11 1.45 5.42 -14.86
CA GLU A 11 0.40 6.05 -15.67
C GLU A 11 0.96 7.23 -16.48
N ARG A 12 1.76 8.09 -15.85
CA ARG A 12 2.37 9.24 -16.52
C ARG A 12 3.37 8.82 -17.60
N ARG A 13 4.19 7.82 -17.32
CA ARG A 13 5.12 7.26 -18.31
C ARG A 13 4.40 6.53 -19.44
N LEU A 14 3.24 5.93 -19.16
CA LEU A 14 2.37 5.35 -20.18
C LEU A 14 1.82 6.44 -21.11
N ALA A 15 1.34 7.55 -20.58
CA ALA A 15 0.88 8.68 -21.40
C ALA A 15 1.99 9.16 -22.35
N ASP A 16 3.21 9.33 -21.84
CA ASP A 16 4.38 9.70 -22.65
C ASP A 16 4.71 8.63 -23.70
N PHE A 17 4.72 7.35 -23.31
CA PHE A 17 5.03 6.23 -24.19
C PHE A 17 4.05 6.09 -25.36
N LEU A 18 2.76 6.32 -25.12
CA LEU A 18 1.72 6.26 -26.14
C LEU A 18 1.82 7.36 -27.21
N THR A 19 2.59 8.43 -26.95
CA THR A 19 2.91 9.47 -27.96
C THR A 19 4.03 9.08 -28.92
N GLN A 20 4.84 8.06 -28.57
CA GLN A 20 6.01 7.69 -29.33
C GLN A 20 5.64 7.01 -30.66
N ASP A 21 6.38 7.33 -31.72
CA ASP A 21 6.18 6.71 -33.03
C ASP A 21 6.57 5.21 -32.98
N ALA A 22 5.74 4.34 -33.57
CA ALA A 22 5.99 2.90 -33.61
C ALA A 22 7.35 2.55 -34.25
N THR A 23 7.80 3.31 -35.23
CA THR A 23 9.11 3.12 -35.88
C THR A 23 10.29 3.54 -35.00
N ALA A 24 10.02 4.29 -33.93
CA ALA A 24 10.97 4.72 -32.92
C ALA A 24 10.88 3.92 -31.61
N GLY A 25 10.18 2.79 -31.59
CA GLY A 25 10.02 1.93 -30.41
C GLY A 25 8.71 2.11 -29.64
N GLY A 26 7.84 3.02 -30.08
CA GLY A 26 6.49 3.19 -29.55
C GLY A 26 5.53 2.09 -30.00
N VAL A 27 4.22 2.32 -29.82
CA VAL A 27 3.18 1.33 -30.15
C VAL A 27 2.45 1.64 -31.45
N ASN A 28 2.06 0.59 -32.17
CA ASN A 28 1.24 0.73 -33.37
C ASN A 28 -0.25 0.92 -33.03
N ALA A 29 -1.11 1.03 -34.04
CA ALA A 29 -2.56 1.21 -33.86
C ALA A 29 -3.28 0.08 -33.09
N SER A 30 -2.60 -1.05 -32.86
CA SER A 30 -3.08 -2.16 -32.04
C SER A 30 -2.58 -2.09 -30.59
N PHE A 31 -2.01 -0.95 -30.17
CA PHE A 31 -1.46 -0.70 -28.83
C PHE A 31 -0.33 -1.65 -28.40
N VAL A 32 0.39 -2.22 -29.37
CA VAL A 32 1.54 -3.10 -29.13
C VAL A 32 2.75 -2.64 -29.90
N ARG A 33 3.94 -3.00 -29.43
CA ARG A 33 5.18 -2.78 -30.19
C ARG A 33 5.29 -3.85 -31.27
N ASP A 34 5.91 -3.52 -32.40
CA ASP A 34 6.14 -4.49 -33.47
C ASP A 34 7.06 -5.64 -33.01
N VAL A 35 7.97 -5.37 -32.07
CA VAL A 35 8.87 -6.37 -31.47
C VAL A 35 8.17 -7.41 -30.59
N ASP A 36 6.94 -7.12 -30.10
CA ASP A 36 6.16 -8.04 -29.25
C ASP A 36 5.44 -9.13 -30.07
N GLY A 37 5.52 -9.04 -31.40
CA GLY A 37 4.76 -9.87 -32.33
C GLY A 37 3.32 -9.39 -32.55
N ASN A 38 2.60 -10.01 -33.47
CA ASN A 38 1.21 -9.64 -33.74
C ASN A 38 0.27 -10.15 -32.63
N LEU A 39 -0.82 -9.41 -32.40
CA LEU A 39 -1.93 -9.89 -31.59
C LEU A 39 -2.53 -11.18 -32.18
N ILE A 40 -2.86 -12.14 -31.31
CA ILE A 40 -3.52 -13.38 -31.72
C ILE A 40 -4.99 -13.12 -32.12
N SER A 41 -5.66 -12.25 -31.36
CA SER A 41 -6.99 -11.73 -31.68
C SER A 41 -6.86 -10.25 -32.04
N GLY A 42 -7.24 -9.87 -33.26
CA GLY A 42 -7.22 -8.48 -33.70
C GLY A 42 -8.25 -7.62 -32.96
N LEU A 43 -7.99 -6.32 -32.92
CA LEU A 43 -8.93 -5.34 -32.35
C LEU A 43 -10.03 -5.00 -33.37
N ASP A 44 -11.24 -4.72 -32.88
CA ASP A 44 -12.35 -4.17 -33.63
C ASP A 44 -12.26 -2.63 -33.64
N PRO A 45 -11.99 -1.99 -34.80
CA PRO A 45 -11.93 -0.53 -34.90
C PRO A 45 -13.25 0.17 -34.51
N GLY A 46 -14.39 -0.51 -34.68
CA GLY A 46 -15.69 0.00 -34.27
C GLY A 46 -15.83 0.09 -32.75
N MET A 47 -15.25 -0.87 -32.01
CA MET A 47 -15.23 -0.85 -30.55
C MET A 47 -14.30 0.23 -29.99
N LEU A 48 -13.14 0.44 -30.63
CA LEU A 48 -12.19 1.48 -30.23
C LEU A 48 -12.81 2.89 -30.32
N HIS A 49 -13.80 3.10 -31.21
CA HIS A 49 -14.53 4.36 -31.34
C HIS A 49 -13.59 5.59 -31.45
N GLY A 50 -12.52 5.45 -32.24
CA GLY A 50 -11.51 6.50 -32.45
C GLY A 50 -10.43 6.58 -31.36
N LEU A 51 -10.46 5.73 -30.34
CA LEU A 51 -9.39 5.61 -29.35
C LEU A 51 -8.14 5.00 -30.00
N THR A 52 -7.21 5.86 -30.39
CA THR A 52 -5.86 5.52 -30.86
C THR A 52 -4.86 5.70 -29.71
N PRO A 53 -3.62 5.16 -29.80
CA PRO A 53 -2.59 5.45 -28.80
C PRO A 53 -2.38 6.95 -28.55
N ALA A 54 -2.31 7.75 -29.60
CA ALA A 54 -2.17 9.20 -29.50
C ALA A 54 -3.38 9.88 -28.83
N GLU A 55 -4.60 9.39 -29.09
CA GLU A 55 -5.81 9.91 -28.44
C GLU A 55 -5.88 9.51 -26.96
N ALA A 56 -5.47 8.29 -26.62
CA ALA A 56 -5.35 7.85 -25.23
C ALA A 56 -4.32 8.72 -24.46
N ALA A 57 -3.15 8.95 -25.07
CA ALA A 57 -2.13 9.85 -24.52
C ALA A 57 -2.68 11.26 -24.29
N ARG A 58 -3.37 11.83 -25.29
CA ARG A 58 -3.99 13.16 -25.19
C ARG A 58 -4.97 13.22 -24.02
N LEU A 59 -5.89 12.26 -23.91
CA LEU A 59 -6.88 12.24 -22.83
C LEU A 59 -6.23 12.20 -21.43
N MET A 60 -5.18 11.38 -21.27
CA MET A 60 -4.43 11.29 -20.03
C MET A 60 -3.66 12.59 -19.72
N GLN A 61 -3.07 13.22 -20.74
CA GLN A 61 -2.30 14.47 -20.59
C GLN A 61 -3.19 15.71 -20.38
N ASP A 62 -4.37 15.76 -20.99
CA ASP A 62 -5.34 16.85 -20.82
C ASP A 62 -6.07 16.77 -19.46
N TRP A 63 -6.23 15.55 -18.92
CA TRP A 63 -6.90 15.28 -17.64
C TRP A 63 -6.03 14.46 -16.66
N PRO A 64 -4.81 14.94 -16.33
CA PRO A 64 -3.80 14.15 -15.62
C PRO A 64 -4.23 13.75 -14.20
N LYS A 65 -5.08 14.55 -13.56
CA LYS A 65 -5.59 14.24 -12.21
C LYS A 65 -6.65 13.15 -12.19
N PHE A 66 -7.46 13.08 -13.24
CA PHE A 66 -8.42 11.99 -13.42
C PHE A 66 -7.67 10.70 -13.77
N ALA A 67 -6.66 10.78 -14.62
CA ALA A 67 -5.80 9.64 -14.95
C ALA A 67 -5.02 9.14 -13.72
N ALA A 68 -4.42 10.04 -12.93
CA ALA A 68 -3.73 9.68 -11.69
C ALA A 68 -4.67 9.09 -10.63
N LEU A 69 -5.89 9.65 -10.44
CA LEU A 69 -6.89 9.04 -9.56
C LEU A 69 -7.34 7.68 -10.08
N GLY A 70 -7.46 7.53 -11.41
CA GLY A 70 -7.68 6.25 -12.06
C GLY A 70 -6.55 5.25 -11.80
N ALA A 71 -5.29 5.70 -11.76
CA ALA A 71 -4.12 4.87 -11.48
C ALA A 71 -4.02 4.42 -10.02
N ILE A 72 -4.65 5.14 -9.09
CA ILE A 72 -4.94 4.59 -7.75
C ILE A 72 -5.92 3.41 -7.87
N GLY A 73 -6.89 3.50 -8.77
CA GLY A 73 -7.68 2.34 -9.19
C GLY A 73 -8.50 1.71 -8.06
N PRO A 74 -8.61 0.38 -7.99
CA PRO A 74 -9.18 -0.39 -6.89
C PRO A 74 -8.80 0.06 -5.47
N ASP A 75 -7.56 0.52 -5.23
CA ASP A 75 -7.10 1.00 -3.91
C ASP A 75 -7.91 2.20 -3.40
N PHE A 76 -8.56 2.93 -4.31
CA PHE A 76 -9.49 3.98 -3.97
C PHE A 76 -10.55 3.49 -2.98
N PHE A 77 -11.03 2.24 -3.13
CA PHE A 77 -12.05 1.64 -2.26
C PHE A 77 -11.50 1.06 -0.96
N PHE A 78 -10.20 1.13 -0.69
CA PHE A 78 -9.62 0.75 0.61
C PHE A 78 -10.22 1.58 1.75
N PHE A 79 -10.68 2.79 1.46
CA PHE A 79 -11.33 3.68 2.42
C PHE A 79 -12.85 3.52 2.49
N LEU A 80 -13.40 2.56 1.74
CA LEU A 80 -14.79 2.12 1.80
C LEU A 80 -14.84 0.73 2.49
N GLN A 81 -14.19 0.61 3.65
CA GLN A 81 -14.04 -0.65 4.38
C GLN A 81 -15.20 -0.92 5.34
N ASP A 82 -15.56 -2.20 5.42
CA ASP A 82 -16.40 -2.73 6.49
C ASP A 82 -15.55 -2.93 7.75
N TYR A 83 -15.87 -2.16 8.80
CA TYR A 83 -15.24 -2.25 10.11
C TYR A 83 -15.63 -3.51 10.91
N ALA A 84 -15.77 -4.69 10.27
CA ALA A 84 -15.88 -6.09 10.74
C ALA A 84 -16.88 -6.41 11.86
N ASN A 85 -17.37 -5.41 12.57
CA ASN A 85 -18.29 -5.49 13.66
C ASN A 85 -19.66 -5.01 13.15
N PRO A 86 -20.67 -5.88 13.11
CA PRO A 86 -22.03 -5.49 12.69
C PRO A 86 -22.69 -4.46 13.62
N ALA A 87 -22.05 -4.07 14.73
CA ALA A 87 -22.58 -3.09 15.69
C ALA A 87 -22.61 -1.63 15.18
N ILE A 88 -21.77 -1.24 14.21
CA ILE A 88 -21.82 0.08 13.57
C ILE A 88 -21.75 -0.10 12.05
N PRO A 89 -22.83 0.19 11.29
CA PRO A 89 -22.87 0.05 9.84
C PRO A 89 -21.86 0.97 9.14
N CYS A 90 -21.28 0.51 8.02
CA CYS A 90 -20.33 1.29 7.22
C CYS A 90 -20.97 2.60 6.73
N ASP A 91 -22.24 2.57 6.31
CA ASP A 91 -22.97 3.75 5.83
C ASP A 91 -23.06 4.86 6.91
N GLU A 92 -23.18 4.50 8.19
CA GLU A 92 -23.24 5.46 9.31
C GLU A 92 -21.90 6.17 9.52
N ILE A 93 -20.78 5.46 9.37
CA ILE A 93 -19.43 6.03 9.49
C ILE A 93 -19.15 6.96 8.31
N MET A 94 -19.51 6.55 7.10
CA MET A 94 -19.39 7.41 5.91
C MET A 94 -20.22 8.69 6.08
N PHE A 95 -21.43 8.60 6.64
CA PHE A 95 -22.26 9.76 6.94
C PHE A 95 -21.60 10.70 7.96
N ALA A 96 -21.04 10.16 9.04
CA ALA A 96 -20.32 10.94 10.05
C ALA A 96 -19.12 11.69 9.44
N LEU A 97 -18.34 11.01 8.59
CA LEU A 97 -17.21 11.59 7.89
C LEU A 97 -17.64 12.66 6.88
N SER A 98 -18.73 12.45 6.16
CA SER A 98 -19.29 13.47 5.25
C SER A 98 -19.63 14.76 6.01
N LEU A 99 -20.29 14.62 7.16
CA LEU A 99 -20.61 15.74 8.03
C LEU A 99 -19.36 16.42 8.58
N LEU A 100 -18.35 15.65 8.99
CA LEU A 100 -17.05 16.18 9.42
C LEU A 100 -16.42 17.06 8.34
N TYR A 101 -16.28 16.55 7.12
CA TYR A 101 -15.63 17.30 6.03
C TYR A 101 -16.40 18.55 5.65
N TRP A 102 -17.73 18.50 5.68
CA TRP A 102 -18.54 19.68 5.46
C TRP A 102 -18.31 20.74 6.56
N LEU A 103 -18.25 20.33 7.83
CA LEU A 103 -17.99 21.24 8.95
C LEU A 103 -16.58 21.82 8.91
N ASP A 104 -15.59 21.04 8.49
CA ASP A 104 -14.20 21.45 8.31
C ASP A 104 -14.06 22.45 7.14
N ASP A 105 -14.68 22.15 5.98
CA ASP A 105 -14.76 23.07 4.83
C ASP A 105 -15.38 24.43 5.22
N GLU A 106 -16.33 24.43 6.16
CA GLU A 106 -16.99 25.63 6.73
C GLU A 106 -16.19 26.29 7.88
N GLY A 107 -15.03 25.74 8.26
CA GLY A 107 -14.16 26.26 9.32
C GLY A 107 -14.74 26.17 10.72
N ARG A 108 -15.65 25.22 10.97
CA ARG A 108 -16.39 25.06 12.23
C ARG A 108 -15.73 24.09 13.20
N ILE A 109 -14.93 23.17 12.67
CA ILE A 109 -14.17 22.19 13.43
C ILE A 109 -12.82 21.99 12.75
N ASP A 110 -11.84 21.51 13.51
CA ASP A 110 -10.62 20.96 12.93
C ASP A 110 -10.88 19.51 12.55
N GLU A 111 -10.61 19.15 11.29
CA GLU A 111 -10.74 17.80 10.74
C GLU A 111 -10.26 16.71 11.70
N TRP A 112 -9.09 16.88 12.33
CA TRP A 112 -8.48 15.86 13.17
C TRP A 112 -9.17 15.73 14.52
N GLU A 113 -9.60 16.84 15.13
CA GLU A 113 -10.40 16.78 16.35
C GLU A 113 -11.75 16.11 16.10
N GLY A 114 -12.39 16.44 14.97
CA GLY A 114 -13.65 15.82 14.60
C GLY A 114 -13.52 14.34 14.26
N LEU A 115 -12.46 13.94 13.53
CA LEU A 115 -12.15 12.54 13.25
C LEU A 115 -11.91 11.77 14.54
N LEU A 116 -11.13 12.33 15.49
CA LEU A 116 -10.91 11.74 16.80
C LEU A 116 -12.21 11.57 17.58
N ALA A 117 -13.15 12.52 17.48
CA ALA A 117 -14.46 12.44 18.13
C ALA A 117 -15.36 11.35 17.50
N ILE A 118 -15.38 11.24 16.17
CA ILE A 118 -16.09 10.16 15.47
C ILE A 118 -15.54 8.79 15.89
N ILE A 119 -14.21 8.66 15.84
CA ILE A 119 -13.47 7.48 16.31
C ILE A 119 -13.70 7.24 17.82
N ALA A 120 -13.96 8.26 18.63
CA ALA A 120 -14.31 8.11 20.04
C ALA A 120 -15.68 7.46 20.28
N ASP A 121 -16.68 7.87 19.49
CA ASP A 121 -18.04 7.35 19.58
C ASP A 121 -18.17 5.94 18.99
N ILE A 122 -17.34 5.61 18.00
CA ILE A 122 -17.25 4.26 17.43
C ILE A 122 -16.57 3.34 18.45
N THR A 123 -17.34 2.81 19.40
CA THR A 123 -16.80 1.97 20.48
C THR A 123 -16.55 0.51 20.05
N GLY A 124 -15.54 -0.12 20.65
CA GLY A 124 -15.34 -1.57 20.60
C GLY A 124 -14.58 -2.12 19.37
N ASN A 125 -13.94 -1.27 18.57
CA ASN A 125 -13.09 -1.70 17.44
C ASN A 125 -11.63 -1.31 17.68
N ALA A 126 -10.72 -2.27 17.55
CA ALA A 126 -9.32 -2.07 17.84
C ALA A 126 -8.59 -1.23 16.74
N PHE A 127 -9.07 -1.20 15.48
CA PHE A 127 -8.54 -0.29 14.44
C PHE A 127 -8.81 1.19 14.76
N VAL A 128 -9.98 1.48 15.31
CA VAL A 128 -10.38 2.83 15.74
C VAL A 128 -9.43 3.33 16.83
N ALA A 129 -9.12 2.47 17.80
CA ALA A 129 -8.12 2.79 18.81
C ALA A 129 -6.71 2.98 18.18
N LEU A 130 -6.35 2.26 17.12
CA LEU A 130 -5.10 2.46 16.39
C LEU A 130 -5.00 3.81 15.70
N LEU A 131 -6.03 4.19 14.95
CA LEU A 131 -6.06 5.50 14.33
C LEU A 131 -5.96 6.61 15.38
N ARG A 132 -6.72 6.48 16.48
CA ARG A 132 -6.67 7.42 17.60
C ARG A 132 -5.27 7.49 18.20
N PHE A 133 -4.65 6.33 18.43
CA PHE A 133 -3.29 6.22 18.93
C PHE A 133 -2.29 6.93 18.00
N LEU A 134 -2.30 6.62 16.69
CA LEU A 134 -1.38 7.20 15.72
C LEU A 134 -1.54 8.73 15.61
N ILE A 135 -2.77 9.24 15.66
CA ILE A 135 -3.05 10.68 15.62
C ILE A 135 -2.56 11.36 16.91
N LYS A 136 -2.88 10.79 18.09
CA LYS A 136 -2.41 11.33 19.38
C LYS A 136 -0.89 11.27 19.50
N LEU A 137 -0.25 10.18 19.07
CA LEU A 137 1.20 10.02 19.01
C LEU A 137 1.84 11.11 18.14
N SER A 138 1.27 11.37 16.96
CA SER A 138 1.73 12.45 16.07
C SER A 138 1.62 13.82 16.72
N LYS A 139 0.51 14.13 17.39
CA LYS A 139 0.33 15.39 18.13
C LYS A 139 1.34 15.55 19.26
N ILE A 140 1.57 14.50 20.04
CA ILE A 140 2.57 14.49 21.11
C ILE A 140 3.96 14.74 20.52
N TRP A 141 4.30 14.09 19.40
CA TRP A 141 5.56 14.29 18.71
C TRP A 141 5.74 15.72 18.21
N GLN A 142 4.75 16.28 17.50
CA GLN A 142 4.82 17.66 17.00
C GLN A 142 4.98 18.68 18.13
N LYS A 143 4.24 18.50 19.24
CA LYS A 143 4.38 19.32 20.45
C LYS A 143 5.80 19.23 21.03
N PHE A 144 6.38 18.03 21.05
CA PHE A 144 7.75 17.82 21.51
C PHE A 144 8.77 18.51 20.59
N ILE A 145 8.65 18.35 19.27
CA ILE A 145 9.55 18.98 18.30
C ILE A 145 9.47 20.51 18.38
N ASP A 146 8.27 21.07 18.46
CA ASP A 146 8.07 22.51 18.62
C ASP A 146 8.79 23.03 19.87
N ALA A 147 8.59 22.37 21.01
CA ALA A 147 9.21 22.78 22.26
C ALA A 147 10.73 22.49 22.29
N LEU A 148 11.21 21.42 21.66
CA LEU A 148 12.65 21.15 21.48
C LEU A 148 13.30 22.27 20.68
N MET A 149 12.70 22.65 19.55
CA MET A 149 13.19 23.72 18.68
C MET A 149 13.19 25.09 19.37
N ASP A 150 12.19 25.38 20.18
CA ASP A 150 12.14 26.60 21.01
C ASP A 150 13.28 26.64 22.05
N VAL A 151 13.67 25.49 22.61
CA VAL A 151 14.78 25.38 23.57
C VAL A 151 16.15 25.48 22.88
N ILE A 152 16.34 24.82 21.73
CA ILE A 152 17.65 24.79 21.05
C ILE A 152 17.91 26.00 20.15
N GLY A 153 16.87 26.64 19.60
CA GLY A 153 16.98 27.78 18.68
C GLY A 153 17.83 28.94 19.23
N PRO A 154 17.56 29.45 20.44
CA PRO A 154 18.37 30.52 21.05
C PRO A 154 19.86 30.18 21.23
N ILE A 155 20.21 28.91 21.40
CA ILE A 155 21.60 28.44 21.58
C ILE A 155 22.38 28.53 20.27
N LEU A 156 21.71 28.23 19.15
CA LEU A 156 22.26 28.30 17.80
C LEU A 156 22.46 29.77 17.37
N ASP A 157 21.54 30.67 17.77
CA ASP A 157 21.49 32.05 17.29
C ASP A 157 22.27 33.08 18.16
N ALA A 158 22.36 32.88 19.48
CA ALA A 158 22.80 33.96 20.38
C ALA A 158 24.32 34.05 20.53
N ALA A 159 24.95 34.99 19.82
CA ALA A 159 26.40 35.28 19.85
C ALA A 159 27.00 35.71 21.22
N GLY A 160 26.24 35.87 22.32
CA GLY A 160 26.81 36.57 23.50
C GLY A 160 26.29 36.25 24.92
N GLN A 161 25.24 35.45 25.11
CA GLN A 161 24.67 35.21 26.46
C GLN A 161 24.85 33.77 26.99
N VAL A 162 25.44 32.89 26.19
CA VAL A 162 25.55 31.44 26.46
C VAL A 162 26.27 31.10 27.78
N ILE A 163 27.15 31.97 28.30
CA ILE A 163 28.03 31.62 29.45
C ILE A 163 27.28 31.59 30.80
N ASN A 164 26.22 32.39 31.00
CA ASN A 164 25.45 32.34 32.25
C ASN A 164 24.29 31.32 32.21
N ASP A 165 23.79 30.99 31.01
CA ASP A 165 22.72 30.00 30.80
C ASP A 165 23.26 28.56 30.64
N LEU A 166 24.59 28.42 30.50
CA LEU A 166 25.34 27.15 30.43
C LEU A 166 25.29 26.32 31.73
N THR A 167 24.63 26.80 32.79
CA THR A 167 24.57 26.13 34.10
C THR A 167 23.15 25.73 34.47
N GLY A 168 22.86 24.43 34.50
CA GLY A 168 21.68 23.83 35.15
C GLY A 168 20.34 24.05 34.43
N GLY A 169 20.00 25.29 34.07
CA GLY A 169 18.70 25.67 33.51
C GLY A 169 18.35 24.95 32.21
N LEU A 170 19.23 24.98 31.20
CA LEU A 170 19.02 24.28 29.94
C LEU A 170 18.88 22.75 30.11
N LEU A 171 19.72 22.15 30.97
CA LEU A 171 19.66 20.71 31.23
C LEU A 171 18.37 20.33 31.97
N THR A 172 17.86 21.21 32.83
CA THR A 172 16.56 21.05 33.48
C THR A 172 15.43 21.23 32.48
N GLU A 173 15.44 22.24 31.61
CA GLU A 173 14.40 22.47 30.60
C GLU A 173 14.31 21.33 29.59
N LEU A 174 15.45 20.85 29.07
CA LEU A 174 15.48 19.65 28.23
C LEU A 174 15.04 18.40 29.03
N GLY A 175 15.48 18.26 30.28
CA GLY A 175 15.06 17.17 31.14
C GLY A 175 13.55 17.11 31.37
N ASP A 176 12.94 18.27 31.60
CA ASP A 176 11.51 18.43 31.81
C ASP A 176 10.74 18.14 30.51
N LEU A 177 11.25 18.58 29.35
CA LEU A 177 10.68 18.29 28.03
C LEU A 177 10.61 16.78 27.75
N PHE A 178 11.72 16.06 27.90
CA PHE A 178 11.75 14.61 27.66
C PHE A 178 10.93 13.84 28.70
N THR A 179 10.92 14.28 29.96
CA THR A 179 10.04 13.72 31.00
C THR A 179 8.57 13.92 30.65
N GLN A 180 8.20 15.10 30.14
CA GLN A 180 6.85 15.38 29.68
C GLN A 180 6.46 14.49 28.48
N LEU A 181 7.34 14.34 27.48
CA LEU A 181 7.11 13.41 26.36
C LEU A 181 6.87 11.98 26.86
N LYS A 182 7.71 11.48 27.77
CA LYS A 182 7.54 10.16 28.38
C LYS A 182 6.19 10.03 29.08
N ASN A 183 5.77 11.02 29.86
CA ASN A 183 4.50 11.00 30.59
C ASN A 183 3.28 11.11 29.68
N ASP A 184 3.33 11.96 28.65
CA ASP A 184 2.27 12.11 27.66
C ASP A 184 2.05 10.78 26.91
N LEU A 185 3.13 10.04 26.61
CA LEU A 185 3.06 8.73 25.97
C LEU A 185 2.61 7.61 26.91
N MET A 186 3.06 7.59 28.18
CA MET A 186 2.52 6.67 29.18
C MET A 186 1.02 6.88 29.40
N THR A 187 0.55 8.13 29.29
CA THR A 187 -0.87 8.46 29.39
C THR A 187 -1.63 7.96 28.17
N LEU A 188 -1.09 8.18 26.95
CA LEU A 188 -1.64 7.63 25.72
C LEU A 188 -1.83 6.10 25.80
N ILE A 189 -0.86 5.39 26.39
CA ILE A 189 -0.92 3.94 26.60
C ILE A 189 -2.03 3.58 27.57
N ALA A 190 -2.10 4.24 28.72
CA ALA A 190 -3.14 3.99 29.71
C ALA A 190 -4.55 4.26 29.15
N GLU A 191 -4.69 5.22 28.26
CA GLU A 191 -5.95 5.56 27.59
C GLU A 191 -6.34 4.56 26.50
N GLU A 192 -5.38 4.07 25.70
CA GLU A 192 -5.69 3.35 24.46
C GLU A 192 -5.32 1.84 24.48
N ALA A 193 -4.43 1.35 25.35
CA ALA A 193 -3.88 -0.02 25.27
C ALA A 193 -4.78 -1.14 25.83
N LEU A 194 -5.84 -0.82 26.60
CA LEU A 194 -6.62 -1.82 27.35
C LEU A 194 -7.74 -2.53 26.55
N SER A 195 -7.92 -2.23 25.26
CA SER A 195 -9.07 -2.71 24.46
C SER A 195 -8.75 -3.60 23.26
N TRP A 196 -7.51 -4.08 23.10
CA TRP A 196 -7.06 -4.60 21.82
C TRP A 196 -6.89 -6.13 21.83
N GLN A 197 -7.61 -6.80 20.93
CA GLN A 197 -7.21 -8.08 20.39
C GLN A 197 -7.00 -7.88 18.88
N ASP A 198 -5.81 -8.27 18.40
CA ASP A 198 -5.39 -8.39 16.98
C ASP A 198 -5.99 -7.38 15.96
N VAL A 199 -5.53 -6.13 15.99
CA VAL A 199 -5.94 -5.08 15.02
C VAL A 199 -5.52 -5.40 13.60
N PHE A 200 -4.47 -6.16 13.39
CA PHE A 200 -3.96 -6.40 12.05
C PHE A 200 -4.61 -7.64 11.41
N ALA A 201 -5.19 -8.55 12.19
CA ALA A 201 -6.20 -9.48 11.68
C ALA A 201 -7.44 -8.79 11.12
N PHE A 202 -7.71 -7.52 11.46
CA PHE A 202 -8.78 -6.74 10.80
C PHE A 202 -8.49 -6.53 9.31
N PHE A 203 -7.23 -6.23 8.97
CA PHE A 203 -6.73 -6.13 7.60
C PHE A 203 -6.49 -7.49 6.94
N SER A 204 -6.66 -8.59 7.67
CA SER A 204 -6.59 -9.91 7.05
C SER A 204 -7.75 -10.07 6.06
N LEU A 205 -7.39 -10.38 4.82
CA LEU A 205 -8.34 -10.50 3.72
C LEU A 205 -9.35 -11.62 3.99
N LYS A 206 -10.64 -11.34 3.78
CA LYS A 206 -11.73 -12.30 4.06
C LYS A 206 -11.64 -13.56 3.20
N MET A 207 -11.02 -13.45 2.02
CA MET A 207 -10.69 -14.57 1.13
C MET A 207 -9.82 -15.63 1.81
N ARG A 208 -8.88 -15.23 2.69
CA ARG A 208 -8.05 -16.17 3.48
C ARG A 208 -8.90 -17.10 4.34
N SER A 209 -10.07 -16.64 4.78
CA SER A 209 -10.98 -17.42 5.65
C SER A 209 -11.93 -18.33 4.87
N GLY A 210 -11.78 -18.41 3.53
CA GLY A 210 -12.65 -19.18 2.64
C GLY A 210 -14.09 -18.65 2.55
N LEU A 211 -14.30 -17.40 2.98
CA LEU A 211 -15.58 -16.72 2.85
C LEU A 211 -15.83 -16.40 1.37
N ASP A 212 -17.11 -16.25 1.01
CA ASP A 212 -17.49 -15.76 -0.32
C ASP A 212 -17.51 -14.23 -0.36
N GLU A 213 -17.77 -13.70 -1.55
CA GLU A 213 -17.69 -12.27 -1.86
C GLU A 213 -18.73 -11.43 -1.09
N GLN A 214 -19.75 -12.03 -0.47
CA GLN A 214 -20.69 -11.29 0.37
C GLN A 214 -20.03 -10.65 1.59
N ALA A 215 -18.93 -11.26 2.05
CA ALA A 215 -18.12 -10.76 3.15
C ALA A 215 -16.98 -9.82 2.71
N PHE A 216 -16.76 -9.66 1.40
CA PHE A 216 -15.65 -8.85 0.89
C PHE A 216 -15.95 -7.36 1.09
N VAL A 217 -14.89 -6.56 1.21
CA VAL A 217 -14.98 -5.11 1.06
C VAL A 217 -14.82 -4.74 -0.42
N TRP A 218 -15.18 -3.50 -0.79
CA TRP A 218 -15.11 -3.07 -2.19
C TRP A 218 -13.68 -3.03 -2.74
N SER A 219 -12.69 -2.73 -1.88
CA SER A 219 -11.26 -2.88 -2.22
C SER A 219 -10.99 -4.31 -2.70
N ASP A 220 -11.23 -5.32 -1.86
CA ASP A 220 -11.04 -6.73 -2.23
C ASP A 220 -11.85 -7.10 -3.48
N MET A 221 -13.13 -6.72 -3.56
CA MET A 221 -13.97 -7.09 -4.70
C MET A 221 -13.38 -6.61 -6.02
N THR A 222 -12.85 -5.39 -6.05
CA THR A 222 -12.26 -4.78 -7.25
C THR A 222 -10.81 -5.20 -7.52
N HIS A 223 -10.10 -5.77 -6.54
CA HIS A 223 -8.77 -6.40 -6.74
C HIS A 223 -8.85 -7.87 -7.18
N TYR A 224 -9.92 -8.58 -6.82
CA TYR A 224 -10.00 -10.05 -7.00
C TYR A 224 -11.08 -10.52 -7.98
N ARG A 225 -12.02 -9.67 -8.42
CA ARG A 225 -13.13 -10.08 -9.30
C ARG A 225 -13.41 -9.07 -10.39
N LEU A 226 -13.61 -9.56 -11.61
CA LEU A 226 -14.05 -8.75 -12.77
C LEU A 226 -13.18 -7.50 -13.01
N THR A 227 -11.88 -7.60 -12.72
CA THR A 227 -10.93 -6.47 -12.67
C THR A 227 -10.73 -5.75 -14.00
N SER A 228 -10.95 -6.43 -15.13
CA SER A 228 -10.93 -5.81 -16.47
C SER A 228 -12.30 -5.26 -16.90
N TYR A 229 -13.39 -5.68 -16.26
CA TYR A 229 -14.75 -5.27 -16.65
C TYR A 229 -15.13 -3.90 -16.10
N VAL A 230 -14.62 -3.54 -14.93
CA VAL A 230 -14.80 -2.20 -14.33
C VAL A 230 -14.27 -1.09 -15.26
N PRO A 231 -12.98 -1.06 -15.67
CA PRO A 231 -12.48 -0.07 -16.60
C PRO A 231 -13.13 -0.16 -17.99
N LYS A 232 -13.51 -1.36 -18.44
CA LYS A 232 -14.29 -1.53 -19.68
C LYS A 232 -15.59 -0.74 -19.63
N GLN A 233 -16.35 -0.86 -18.54
CA GLN A 233 -17.61 -0.13 -18.41
C GLN A 233 -17.42 1.37 -18.26
N PHE A 234 -16.36 1.83 -17.58
CA PHE A 234 -16.02 3.26 -17.60
C PHE A 234 -15.77 3.77 -19.02
N LEU A 235 -15.03 3.03 -19.86
CA LEU A 235 -14.84 3.40 -21.26
C LEU A 235 -16.15 3.42 -22.06
N GLU A 236 -17.08 2.51 -21.80
CA GLU A 236 -18.40 2.50 -22.46
C GLU A 236 -19.25 3.72 -22.09
N HIS A 237 -19.23 4.15 -20.82
CA HIS A 237 -19.88 5.41 -20.40
C HIS A 237 -19.18 6.63 -20.98
N ALA A 238 -17.84 6.65 -20.99
CA ALA A 238 -17.05 7.71 -21.58
C ALA A 238 -17.38 7.89 -23.07
N LYS A 239 -17.51 6.80 -23.84
CA LYS A 239 -17.92 6.84 -25.25
C LYS A 239 -19.28 7.51 -25.44
N LYS A 240 -20.27 7.18 -24.60
CA LYS A 240 -21.62 7.78 -24.67
C LYS A 240 -21.59 9.28 -24.37
N LEU A 241 -20.87 9.66 -23.32
CA LEU A 241 -20.71 11.06 -22.90
C LEU A 241 -19.99 11.90 -23.97
N ARG A 242 -18.89 11.39 -24.53
CA ARG A 242 -18.15 12.03 -25.64
C ARG A 242 -18.97 12.17 -26.93
N ALA A 243 -19.96 11.30 -27.14
CA ALA A 243 -20.88 11.39 -28.26
C ALA A 243 -22.07 12.33 -28.01
N SER A 244 -22.25 12.85 -26.78
CA SER A 244 -23.32 13.78 -26.43
C SER A 244 -23.18 15.09 -27.22
N PRO A 245 -24.28 15.76 -27.64
CA PRO A 245 -24.23 17.09 -28.21
C PRO A 245 -23.94 18.20 -27.17
N ASN A 246 -23.98 17.87 -25.88
CA ASN A 246 -23.70 18.80 -24.79
C ASN A 246 -22.19 18.89 -24.51
N ALA A 247 -21.64 20.10 -24.48
CA ALA A 247 -20.22 20.33 -24.27
C ALA A 247 -19.73 19.86 -22.88
N ILE A 248 -20.55 19.99 -21.83
CA ILE A 248 -20.14 19.53 -20.48
C ILE A 248 -20.09 17.99 -20.43
N ASP A 249 -21.07 17.32 -21.03
CA ASP A 249 -21.07 15.86 -21.12
C ASP A 249 -19.87 15.37 -21.95
N GLN A 250 -19.50 16.07 -23.02
CA GLN A 250 -18.31 15.73 -23.80
C GLN A 250 -17.05 15.80 -22.92
N GLU A 251 -16.91 16.87 -22.14
CA GLU A 251 -15.80 17.06 -21.21
C GLU A 251 -15.77 15.98 -20.12
N HIS A 252 -16.91 15.68 -19.48
CA HIS A 252 -17.04 14.58 -18.52
C HIS A 252 -16.67 13.24 -19.16
N GLY A 253 -17.01 13.05 -20.43
CA GLY A 253 -16.62 11.87 -21.19
C GLY A 253 -15.11 11.77 -21.43
N GLU A 254 -14.41 12.89 -21.60
CA GLU A 254 -12.94 12.90 -21.69
C GLU A 254 -12.28 12.64 -20.33
N GLN A 255 -12.77 13.30 -19.27
CA GLN A 255 -12.34 13.09 -17.89
C GLN A 255 -12.52 11.62 -17.45
N LEU A 256 -13.68 11.03 -17.78
CA LEU A 256 -13.97 9.63 -17.47
C LEU A 256 -13.10 8.66 -18.29
N ALA A 257 -12.79 9.00 -19.55
CA ALA A 257 -11.86 8.20 -20.34
C ALA A 257 -10.46 8.22 -19.73
N ALA A 258 -9.97 9.39 -19.30
CA ALA A 258 -8.68 9.52 -18.61
C ALA A 258 -8.65 8.68 -17.31
N PHE A 259 -9.70 8.78 -16.49
CA PHE A 259 -9.87 7.95 -15.29
C PHE A 259 -9.84 6.45 -15.62
N ALA A 260 -10.56 6.02 -16.66
CA ALA A 260 -10.57 4.62 -17.07
C ALA A 260 -9.20 4.13 -17.58
N LEU A 261 -8.47 4.96 -18.33
CA LEU A 261 -7.13 4.63 -18.83
C LEU A 261 -6.12 4.51 -17.68
N GLY A 262 -6.19 5.41 -16.69
CA GLY A 262 -5.45 5.28 -15.44
C GLY A 262 -5.76 3.98 -14.71
N TYR A 263 -7.04 3.60 -14.61
CA TYR A 263 -7.47 2.35 -13.99
C TYR A 263 -6.92 1.12 -14.72
N ILE A 264 -6.87 1.14 -16.06
CA ILE A 264 -6.22 0.07 -16.83
C ILE A 264 -4.72 0.01 -16.53
N SER A 265 -4.06 1.17 -16.37
CA SER A 265 -2.65 1.24 -15.96
C SER A 265 -2.43 0.61 -14.59
N HIS A 266 -3.34 0.83 -13.64
CA HIS A 266 -3.30 0.16 -12.34
C HIS A 266 -3.35 -1.36 -12.49
N VAL A 267 -4.35 -1.90 -13.21
CA VAL A 267 -4.50 -3.34 -13.45
C VAL A 267 -3.22 -3.96 -14.00
N ALA A 268 -2.58 -3.31 -14.98
CA ALA A 268 -1.32 -3.78 -15.54
C ALA A 268 -0.14 -3.66 -14.56
N THR A 269 -0.06 -2.55 -13.82
CA THR A 269 1.01 -2.30 -12.84
C THR A 269 0.99 -3.38 -11.79
N ASP A 270 -0.15 -3.64 -11.16
CA ASP A 270 -0.26 -4.68 -10.13
C ASP A 270 -0.01 -6.08 -10.65
N THR A 271 -0.54 -6.39 -11.85
CA THR A 271 -0.29 -7.69 -12.49
C THR A 271 1.22 -8.00 -12.60
N ILE A 272 2.05 -6.98 -12.75
CA ILE A 272 3.49 -7.12 -12.97
C ILE A 272 4.29 -6.83 -11.70
N ALA A 273 4.04 -5.73 -11.01
CA ALA A 273 4.79 -5.29 -9.84
C ALA A 273 4.59 -6.24 -8.66
N HIS A 274 3.38 -6.79 -8.45
CA HIS A 274 3.18 -7.73 -7.34
C HIS A 274 3.94 -9.05 -7.52
N SER A 275 4.36 -9.41 -8.75
CA SER A 275 5.28 -10.53 -8.95
C SER A 275 6.65 -10.27 -8.32
N TYR A 276 7.11 -9.01 -8.37
CA TYR A 276 8.34 -8.55 -7.73
C TYR A 276 8.18 -8.50 -6.22
N VAL A 277 7.10 -7.86 -5.74
CA VAL A 277 6.81 -7.73 -4.30
C VAL A 277 6.65 -9.10 -3.67
N ASN A 278 5.94 -10.03 -4.30
CA ASN A 278 5.80 -11.40 -3.82
C ASN A 278 7.12 -12.16 -3.74
N GLU A 279 8.01 -11.94 -4.71
CA GLU A 279 9.33 -12.55 -4.71
C GLU A 279 10.17 -12.03 -3.54
N GLN A 280 10.03 -10.76 -3.16
CA GLN A 280 10.76 -10.20 -2.02
C GLN A 280 10.08 -10.47 -0.66
N ALA A 281 8.74 -10.47 -0.61
CA ALA A 281 7.97 -10.67 0.61
C ALA A 281 7.86 -12.15 1.02
N GLY A 282 8.07 -13.08 0.07
CA GLY A 282 8.02 -14.52 0.31
C GLY A 282 6.68 -15.19 0.06
N GLY A 283 5.63 -14.42 -0.20
CA GLY A 283 4.28 -14.91 -0.40
C GLY A 283 3.29 -13.79 -0.73
N PRO A 284 2.01 -14.14 -0.94
CA PRO A 284 0.99 -13.23 -1.43
C PRO A 284 0.48 -12.32 -0.32
N PHE A 285 -0.02 -11.15 -0.71
CA PHE A 285 -0.52 -10.10 0.19
C PHE A 285 -1.46 -10.67 1.27
N ARG A 286 -2.42 -11.53 0.91
CA ARG A 286 -3.37 -12.16 1.86
C ARG A 286 -2.76 -12.88 3.07
N THR A 287 -1.47 -13.23 3.01
CA THR A 287 -0.75 -13.95 4.07
C THR A 287 0.52 -13.24 4.52
N HIS A 288 0.92 -12.16 3.84
CA HIS A 288 2.15 -11.39 4.05
C HIS A 288 1.86 -9.88 3.94
N TRP A 289 0.70 -9.41 4.43
CA TRP A 289 0.20 -8.06 4.16
C TRP A 289 1.12 -6.98 4.75
N GLN A 290 1.65 -7.17 5.96
CA GLN A 290 2.51 -6.16 6.59
C GLN A 290 3.89 -6.13 5.91
N ARG A 291 4.41 -7.29 5.49
CA ARG A 291 5.66 -7.40 4.73
C ARG A 291 5.53 -6.77 3.35
N HIS A 292 4.40 -6.98 2.66
CA HIS A 292 4.07 -6.33 1.38
C HIS A 292 4.14 -4.81 1.53
N HIS A 293 3.39 -4.26 2.48
CA HIS A 293 3.38 -2.82 2.76
C HIS A 293 4.79 -2.28 3.05
N LEU A 294 5.62 -3.04 3.78
CA LEU A 294 7.01 -2.67 4.01
C LEU A 294 7.81 -2.60 2.71
N VAL A 295 7.77 -3.65 1.89
CA VAL A 295 8.50 -3.69 0.60
C VAL A 295 8.03 -2.56 -0.31
N GLU A 296 6.72 -2.34 -0.43
CA GLU A 296 6.12 -1.35 -1.32
C GLU A 296 6.43 0.08 -0.89
N ASN A 297 6.46 0.38 0.42
CA ASN A 297 6.86 1.69 0.92
C ASN A 297 8.32 2.03 0.56
N HIS A 298 9.23 1.07 0.69
CA HIS A 298 10.63 1.24 0.29
C HIS A 298 10.77 1.30 -1.23
N MET A 299 9.97 0.52 -1.96
CA MET A 299 9.94 0.53 -3.43
C MET A 299 9.52 1.89 -3.98
N ASP A 300 8.46 2.48 -3.45
CA ASP A 300 7.98 3.81 -3.84
C ASP A 300 8.98 4.91 -3.51
N ALA A 301 9.56 4.88 -2.30
CA ALA A 301 10.57 5.86 -1.91
C ALA A 301 11.81 5.78 -2.82
N PHE A 302 12.25 4.57 -3.16
CA PHE A 302 13.34 4.34 -4.09
C PHE A 302 13.00 4.86 -5.49
N ASN A 303 11.88 4.42 -6.07
CA ASN A 303 11.46 4.86 -7.41
C ASN A 303 11.32 6.39 -7.47
N TYR A 304 10.83 7.04 -6.40
CA TYR A 304 10.73 8.49 -6.32
C TYR A 304 12.11 9.16 -6.42
N GLU A 305 13.07 8.72 -5.62
CA GLU A 305 14.44 9.25 -5.61
C GLU A 305 15.12 9.10 -6.97
N GLU A 306 14.90 7.97 -7.63
CA GLU A 306 15.51 7.65 -8.93
C GLU A 306 15.04 8.58 -10.07
N THR A 307 13.90 9.27 -9.91
CA THR A 307 13.47 10.33 -10.85
C THR A 307 14.29 11.62 -10.73
N GLY A 308 14.92 11.87 -9.59
CA GLY A 308 15.83 13.00 -9.36
C GLY A 308 17.28 12.67 -9.71
N ASN A 309 17.69 11.41 -9.51
CA ASN A 309 19.04 10.93 -9.79
C ASN A 309 19.30 10.66 -11.28
N GLY A 310 18.25 10.62 -12.11
CA GLY A 310 18.32 10.45 -13.56
C GLY A 310 18.38 9.00 -14.05
N HIS A 311 18.18 8.02 -13.16
CA HIS A 311 18.01 6.62 -13.55
C HIS A 311 16.60 6.33 -14.06
N LEU A 312 15.59 7.00 -13.50
CA LEU A 312 14.25 7.07 -14.06
C LEU A 312 14.02 8.45 -14.69
N PRO A 313 13.16 8.55 -15.73
CA PRO A 313 12.76 9.84 -16.29
C PRO A 313 12.23 10.82 -15.22
N ALA A 314 12.72 12.05 -15.23
CA ALA A 314 12.22 13.07 -14.32
C ALA A 314 10.75 13.40 -14.59
N ASP A 315 10.00 13.72 -13.53
CA ASP A 315 8.62 14.19 -13.63
C ASP A 315 8.39 15.41 -12.74
N PRO A 316 8.18 16.62 -13.30
CA PRO A 316 8.01 17.82 -12.48
C PRO A 316 6.70 17.84 -11.70
N GLN A 317 5.68 17.06 -12.09
CA GLN A 317 4.38 17.06 -11.42
C GLN A 317 4.35 16.10 -10.22
N VAL A 318 5.00 14.94 -10.33
CA VAL A 318 4.94 13.91 -9.27
C VAL A 318 6.29 13.37 -8.80
N GLY A 319 7.37 13.54 -9.57
CA GLY A 319 8.71 13.04 -9.24
C GLY A 319 9.52 13.96 -8.33
N CYS A 320 10.74 13.55 -8.01
CA CYS A 320 11.68 14.30 -7.18
C CYS A 320 12.09 15.62 -7.85
N ILE A 321 11.92 16.74 -7.13
CA ILE A 321 12.26 18.10 -7.53
C ILE A 321 12.71 18.90 -6.30
N ASP A 322 13.42 20.02 -6.52
CA ASP A 322 13.88 20.91 -5.43
C ASP A 322 12.74 21.31 -4.46
N GLY A 323 12.97 21.22 -3.16
CA GLY A 323 11.96 21.44 -2.12
C GLY A 323 10.98 20.28 -1.88
N TYR A 324 11.05 19.22 -2.70
CA TYR A 324 10.28 17.98 -2.58
C TYR A 324 11.21 16.77 -2.78
N GLU A 325 12.35 16.73 -2.08
CA GLU A 325 13.42 15.77 -2.39
C GLU A 325 13.15 14.34 -1.87
N GLY A 326 12.33 14.20 -0.81
CA GLY A 326 11.96 12.91 -0.23
C GLY A 326 10.52 12.51 -0.54
N PHE A 327 10.26 11.21 -0.71
CA PHE A 327 8.92 10.68 -0.99
C PHE A 327 7.90 11.04 0.11
N ASN A 328 8.33 10.94 1.38
CA ASN A 328 7.58 11.38 2.56
C ASN A 328 7.22 12.87 2.57
N HIS A 329 7.86 13.70 1.74
CA HIS A 329 7.56 15.12 1.52
C HIS A 329 7.17 15.43 0.07
N SER A 330 6.79 14.43 -0.72
CA SER A 330 6.49 14.59 -2.14
C SER A 330 5.25 15.45 -2.42
N ALA A 331 4.37 15.64 -1.43
CA ALA A 331 3.04 16.23 -1.60
C ALA A 331 2.23 15.56 -2.73
N LEU A 332 2.32 14.23 -2.83
CA LEU A 332 1.70 13.42 -3.89
C LEU A 332 0.18 13.65 -4.04
N TYR A 333 -0.50 14.11 -2.99
CA TYR A 333 -1.93 14.45 -3.04
C TYR A 333 -2.27 15.46 -4.16
N PHE A 334 -1.34 16.34 -4.57
CA PHE A 334 -1.57 17.25 -5.69
C PHE A 334 -1.84 16.51 -7.00
N ALA A 335 -1.29 15.30 -7.19
CA ALA A 335 -1.53 14.48 -8.38
C ALA A 335 -3.00 14.07 -8.53
N VAL A 336 -3.74 13.97 -7.43
CA VAL A 336 -5.14 13.51 -7.40
C VAL A 336 -6.12 14.58 -6.94
N GLN A 337 -5.66 15.82 -6.71
CA GLN A 337 -6.47 16.95 -6.20
C GLN A 337 -7.36 17.55 -7.31
N ILE A 338 -8.60 17.10 -7.43
CA ILE A 338 -9.56 17.62 -8.41
C ILE A 338 -10.15 18.95 -7.90
N PRO A 339 -10.13 20.04 -8.67
CA PRO A 339 -10.69 21.32 -8.23
C PRO A 339 -12.17 21.23 -7.86
N LYS A 340 -12.54 21.91 -6.76
CA LYS A 340 -13.95 22.17 -6.43
C LYS A 340 -14.61 22.95 -7.57
N ASP A 341 -15.85 22.59 -7.89
CA ASP A 341 -16.67 23.23 -8.94
C ASP A 341 -16.00 23.25 -10.33
N ILE A 342 -15.21 22.22 -10.67
CA ILE A 342 -14.43 22.11 -11.92
C ILE A 342 -15.24 22.45 -13.19
N ASP A 343 -16.52 22.05 -13.24
CA ASP A 343 -17.43 22.30 -14.37
C ASP A 343 -17.65 23.80 -14.65
N THR A 344 -17.51 24.65 -13.61
CA THR A 344 -17.71 26.10 -13.68
C THR A 344 -16.41 26.88 -13.87
N LEU A 345 -15.26 26.22 -13.74
CA LEU A 345 -13.96 26.86 -13.81
C LEU A 345 -13.58 27.21 -15.27
N PRO A 346 -12.85 28.32 -15.48
CA PRO A 346 -12.15 28.58 -16.74
C PRO A 346 -11.18 27.44 -17.08
N ALA A 347 -10.95 27.19 -18.38
CA ALA A 347 -10.12 26.07 -18.85
C ALA A 347 -8.69 26.07 -18.26
N ASP A 348 -8.09 27.24 -18.07
CA ASP A 348 -6.76 27.42 -17.47
C ASP A 348 -6.72 27.15 -15.95
N GLN A 349 -7.87 26.91 -15.31
CA GLN A 349 -8.00 26.61 -13.89
C GLN A 349 -8.49 25.18 -13.62
N LYS A 350 -8.96 24.46 -14.64
CA LYS A 350 -9.50 23.08 -14.50
C LYS A 350 -8.45 22.04 -14.15
N GLU A 351 -7.17 22.31 -14.47
CA GLU A 351 -6.05 21.44 -14.08
C GLU A 351 -5.84 21.44 -12.54
N GLY A 352 -6.31 22.49 -11.84
CA GLY A 352 -6.13 22.65 -10.40
C GLY A 352 -4.73 23.07 -9.99
N LYS A 353 -4.43 22.94 -8.69
CA LYS A 353 -3.11 23.32 -8.18
C LYS A 353 -2.12 22.17 -8.34
N TRP A 354 -0.86 22.52 -8.59
CA TRP A 354 0.28 21.63 -8.50
C TRP A 354 1.19 22.06 -7.35
N ARG A 355 2.22 21.25 -7.10
CA ARG A 355 3.29 21.53 -6.14
C ARG A 355 3.86 22.93 -6.37
N GLN A 356 3.98 23.72 -5.31
CA GLN A 356 4.41 25.12 -5.36
C GLN A 356 5.89 25.25 -4.99
N GLN A 357 6.62 26.09 -5.70
CA GLN A 357 8.04 26.38 -5.41
C GLN A 357 8.33 27.89 -5.45
N PRO A 358 9.33 28.38 -4.69
CA PRO A 358 10.05 27.64 -3.64
C PRO A 358 9.19 27.50 -2.37
N LEU A 359 9.35 26.40 -1.63
CA LEU A 359 8.78 26.29 -0.28
C LEU A 359 9.60 27.13 0.71
N PRO A 360 9.00 27.63 1.81
CA PRO A 360 9.73 28.34 2.85
C PRO A 360 10.85 27.47 3.44
N GLU A 361 12.09 27.94 3.38
CA GLU A 361 13.27 27.24 3.88
C GLU A 361 13.42 27.34 5.41
N GLY A 362 13.81 26.23 6.05
CA GLY A 362 14.05 26.14 7.50
C GLY A 362 12.81 25.78 8.33
N ASP A 363 13.03 25.57 9.65
CA ASP A 363 12.06 24.95 10.56
C ASP A 363 11.60 25.88 11.69
N THR A 364 11.47 27.18 11.44
CA THR A 364 10.78 28.03 12.41
C THR A 364 9.29 27.71 12.42
N ARG A 365 8.60 28.03 13.53
CA ARG A 365 7.14 27.87 13.61
C ARG A 365 6.40 28.58 12.46
N GLU A 366 6.87 29.77 12.08
CA GLU A 366 6.30 30.53 10.95
C GLU A 366 6.59 29.87 9.60
N HIS A 367 7.78 29.29 9.38
CA HIS A 367 8.09 28.55 8.15
C HIS A 367 7.24 27.28 8.04
N ARG A 368 7.12 26.50 9.12
CA ARG A 368 6.22 25.32 9.16
C ARG A 368 4.78 25.70 8.89
N LYS A 369 4.29 26.79 9.51
CA LYS A 369 2.93 27.29 9.30
C LYS A 369 2.70 27.73 7.85
N THR A 370 3.60 28.55 7.30
CA THR A 370 3.50 29.04 5.91
C THR A 370 3.54 27.87 4.91
N ARG A 371 4.43 26.89 5.14
CA ARG A 371 4.50 25.68 4.33
C ARG A 371 3.21 24.87 4.41
N LYS A 372 2.63 24.70 5.62
CA LYS A 372 1.31 24.09 5.79
C LYS A 372 0.25 24.83 4.97
N GLU A 373 0.14 26.15 5.09
CA GLU A 373 -0.84 26.95 4.34
C GLU A 373 -0.69 26.82 2.81
N MET A 374 0.54 26.72 2.30
CA MET A 374 0.79 26.49 0.86
C MET A 374 0.39 25.08 0.40
N LEU A 375 0.53 24.10 1.29
CA LEU A 375 0.33 22.68 1.03
C LEU A 375 -0.99 22.14 1.60
N ASP A 376 -1.88 23.01 2.09
CA ASP A 376 -3.21 22.63 2.55
C ASP A 376 -4.22 23.05 1.48
N THR A 377 -4.17 22.35 0.35
CA THR A 377 -5.11 22.55 -0.75
C THR A 377 -5.97 21.31 -0.93
N ASP A 378 -7.28 21.51 -0.83
CA ASP A 378 -8.27 20.45 -0.97
C ASP A 378 -8.80 20.28 -2.38
N GLY A 379 -9.29 19.08 -2.65
CA GLY A 379 -10.00 18.73 -3.88
C GLY A 379 -11.36 18.10 -3.59
N VAL A 380 -12.23 18.07 -4.59
CA VAL A 380 -13.57 17.46 -4.51
C VAL A 380 -13.74 16.50 -5.67
N LEU A 381 -14.15 15.26 -5.40
CA LEU A 381 -14.60 14.35 -6.44
C LEU A 381 -15.92 14.86 -7.02
N PRO A 382 -16.02 15.16 -8.33
CA PRO A 382 -17.27 15.64 -8.90
C PRO A 382 -18.40 14.62 -8.73
N MET A 383 -19.60 15.09 -8.39
CA MET A 383 -20.74 14.21 -8.13
C MET A 383 -21.07 13.30 -9.33
N TRP A 384 -20.99 13.82 -10.56
CA TRP A 384 -21.24 13.05 -11.78
C TRP A 384 -20.28 11.84 -11.90
N LEU A 385 -19.03 11.97 -11.45
CA LEU A 385 -18.04 10.90 -11.49
C LEU A 385 -18.37 9.88 -10.40
N ALA A 386 -18.72 10.33 -9.19
CA ALA A 386 -19.14 9.45 -8.11
C ALA A 386 -20.39 8.63 -8.49
N GLU A 387 -21.40 9.28 -9.09
CA GLU A 387 -22.60 8.62 -9.63
C GLU A 387 -22.25 7.58 -10.70
N THR A 388 -21.29 7.90 -11.57
CA THR A 388 -20.82 6.98 -12.61
C THR A 388 -20.08 5.78 -12.00
N ILE A 389 -19.27 5.98 -10.96
CA ILE A 389 -18.59 4.89 -10.24
C ILE A 389 -19.62 3.96 -9.59
N SER A 390 -20.58 4.49 -8.82
CA SER A 390 -21.67 3.67 -8.25
C SER A 390 -22.40 2.87 -9.34
N ARG A 391 -22.72 3.52 -10.46
CA ARG A 391 -23.42 2.89 -11.59
C ARG A 391 -22.61 1.76 -12.21
N VAL A 392 -21.31 1.98 -12.46
CA VAL A 392 -20.43 0.96 -13.05
C VAL A 392 -20.27 -0.23 -12.12
N LEU A 393 -20.12 -0.02 -10.82
CA LEU A 393 -20.08 -1.13 -9.86
C LEU A 393 -21.37 -1.97 -9.94
N ILE A 394 -22.55 -1.33 -9.96
CA ILE A 394 -23.84 -2.01 -10.10
C ILE A 394 -23.91 -2.78 -11.43
N GLU A 395 -23.59 -2.14 -12.55
CA GLU A 395 -23.64 -2.74 -13.88
C GLU A 395 -22.75 -3.99 -14.00
N VAL A 396 -21.55 -3.94 -13.40
CA VAL A 396 -20.58 -5.02 -13.43
C VAL A 396 -20.98 -6.16 -12.50
N TYR A 397 -21.26 -5.86 -11.22
CA TYR A 397 -21.35 -6.87 -10.16
C TYR A 397 -22.76 -7.26 -9.75
N ALA A 398 -23.77 -6.39 -9.89
CA ALA A 398 -25.12 -6.71 -9.42
C ALA A 398 -25.78 -7.78 -10.30
N MET A 399 -26.73 -8.55 -9.76
CA MET A 399 -27.53 -9.43 -10.61
C MET A 399 -28.39 -8.61 -11.58
N PRO A 400 -28.80 -9.16 -12.75
CA PRO A 400 -29.64 -8.42 -13.69
C PRO A 400 -30.93 -7.83 -13.09
N LYS A 401 -31.53 -8.55 -12.14
CA LYS A 401 -32.72 -8.10 -11.39
C LYS A 401 -32.45 -6.91 -10.45
N GLU A 402 -31.20 -6.66 -10.10
CA GLU A 402 -30.73 -5.59 -9.20
C GLU A 402 -30.13 -4.40 -9.97
N GLY A 403 -30.02 -4.48 -11.31
CA GLY A 403 -29.48 -3.41 -12.15
C GLY A 403 -28.21 -3.77 -12.92
N GLY A 404 -27.68 -4.99 -12.73
CA GLY A 404 -26.51 -5.45 -13.48
C GLY A 404 -26.79 -5.68 -14.96
N ILE A 405 -25.75 -5.61 -15.79
CA ILE A 405 -25.86 -5.89 -17.22
C ILE A 405 -26.29 -7.35 -17.44
N ASP A 406 -27.36 -7.56 -18.20
CA ASP A 406 -27.82 -8.88 -18.65
C ASP A 406 -27.16 -9.25 -19.97
N SER A 407 -25.97 -9.84 -19.90
CA SER A 407 -25.31 -10.36 -21.08
C SER A 407 -24.51 -11.63 -20.77
N PRO A 408 -24.37 -12.57 -21.74
CA PRO A 408 -23.57 -13.78 -21.57
C PRO A 408 -22.11 -13.53 -21.19
N GLU A 409 -21.61 -12.32 -21.44
CA GLU A 409 -20.27 -11.90 -21.06
C GLU A 409 -20.14 -11.76 -19.54
N TYR A 410 -21.07 -11.04 -18.91
CA TYR A 410 -21.05 -10.79 -17.48
C TYR A 410 -21.59 -11.98 -16.69
N THR A 411 -22.67 -12.61 -17.17
CA THR A 411 -23.35 -13.68 -16.40
C THR A 411 -22.51 -14.94 -16.22
N ALA A 412 -21.48 -15.16 -17.05
CA ALA A 412 -20.63 -16.34 -16.95
C ALA A 412 -19.62 -16.26 -15.79
N GLU A 413 -19.18 -15.05 -15.43
CA GLU A 413 -18.14 -14.80 -14.42
C GLU A 413 -18.67 -14.02 -13.21
N ARG A 414 -19.93 -13.60 -13.21
CA ARG A 414 -20.57 -12.88 -12.09
C ARG A 414 -20.93 -13.84 -10.95
N GLY A 415 -20.36 -13.61 -9.78
CA GLY A 415 -20.65 -14.31 -8.52
C GLY A 415 -21.46 -13.47 -7.54
N PRO A 416 -21.48 -13.84 -6.25
CA PRO A 416 -21.91 -12.96 -5.17
C PRO A 416 -21.12 -11.64 -5.16
N HIS A 417 -21.65 -10.63 -4.49
CA HIS A 417 -21.00 -9.32 -4.33
C HIS A 417 -21.13 -8.87 -2.86
N PRO A 418 -20.36 -7.86 -2.42
CA PRO A 418 -20.43 -7.34 -1.06
C PRO A 418 -21.85 -7.01 -0.61
N ARG A 419 -22.17 -7.30 0.65
CA ARG A 419 -23.48 -7.02 1.29
C ARG A 419 -23.30 -6.26 2.61
N ASN A 420 -22.28 -5.40 2.65
CA ASN A 420 -21.88 -4.60 3.81
C ASN A 420 -22.49 -3.19 3.85
N LEU A 421 -22.96 -2.69 2.71
CA LEU A 421 -23.65 -1.39 2.54
C LEU A 421 -25.14 -1.59 2.29
N MET A 422 -25.95 -0.59 2.64
CA MET A 422 -27.41 -0.67 2.56
C MET A 422 -27.99 0.06 1.34
N GLY A 423 -27.19 0.87 0.64
CA GLY A 423 -27.58 1.55 -0.60
C GLY A 423 -28.82 2.43 -0.43
N MET A 424 -29.79 2.35 -1.34
CA MET A 424 -31.02 3.15 -1.27
C MET A 424 -31.83 2.95 0.01
N ALA A 425 -31.71 1.80 0.69
CA ALA A 425 -32.40 1.59 1.96
C ALA A 425 -31.90 2.59 3.02
N PHE A 426 -30.58 2.77 3.14
CA PHE A 426 -30.00 3.76 4.04
C PHE A 426 -30.34 5.19 3.63
N GLN A 427 -30.22 5.52 2.34
CA GLN A 427 -30.58 6.85 1.85
C GLN A 427 -32.04 7.23 2.17
N ASN A 428 -32.97 6.27 2.08
CA ASN A 428 -34.38 6.51 2.42
C ASN A 428 -34.58 6.68 3.93
N ASP A 429 -33.86 5.90 4.74
CA ASP A 429 -33.90 5.99 6.21
C ASP A 429 -33.33 7.32 6.72
N LEU A 430 -32.40 7.95 5.98
CA LEU A 430 -31.94 9.33 6.25
C LEU A 430 -33.04 10.38 6.08
N GLY A 431 -34.12 10.09 5.33
CA GLY A 431 -35.23 11.03 5.09
C GLY A 431 -35.98 11.47 6.37
N ASP A 432 -35.93 10.66 7.43
CA ASP A 432 -36.42 10.98 8.78
C ASP A 432 -35.27 11.44 9.73
N GLY A 433 -34.04 11.48 9.21
CA GLY A 433 -32.72 11.40 9.85
C GLY A 433 -32.29 12.53 10.79
N SER A 434 -33.23 13.32 11.29
CA SER A 434 -33.00 14.31 12.35
C SER A 434 -32.28 13.72 13.58
N ALA A 435 -32.48 12.44 13.87
CA ALA A 435 -31.81 11.74 14.97
C ALA A 435 -30.33 11.42 14.67
N LEU A 436 -29.99 10.92 13.48
CA LEU A 436 -28.61 10.53 13.15
C LEU A 436 -27.72 11.75 12.93
N LEU A 437 -28.23 12.75 12.20
CA LEU A 437 -27.58 14.04 12.06
C LEU A 437 -27.39 14.72 13.42
N GLY A 438 -28.42 14.72 14.27
CA GLY A 438 -28.34 15.25 15.63
C GLY A 438 -27.33 14.51 16.52
N LYS A 439 -27.23 13.18 16.39
CA LYS A 439 -26.21 12.37 17.08
C LYS A 439 -24.81 12.87 16.71
N TRP A 440 -24.48 12.92 15.43
CA TRP A 440 -23.12 13.23 15.00
C TRP A 440 -22.74 14.70 15.23
N LEU A 441 -23.68 15.64 15.11
CA LEU A 441 -23.44 17.02 15.54
C LEU A 441 -23.10 17.10 17.03
N SER A 442 -23.79 16.33 17.87
CA SER A 442 -23.49 16.26 19.31
C SER A 442 -22.11 15.63 19.58
N VAL A 443 -21.75 14.56 18.88
CA VAL A 443 -20.43 13.91 19.00
C VAL A 443 -19.31 14.87 18.60
N LEU A 444 -19.51 15.61 17.51
CA LEU A 444 -18.57 16.61 17.00
C LEU A 444 -18.56 17.91 17.84
N GLY A 445 -19.40 18.02 18.87
CA GLY A 445 -19.47 19.20 19.73
C GLY A 445 -20.07 20.45 19.07
N VAL A 446 -20.80 20.28 17.98
CA VAL A 446 -21.41 21.37 17.19
C VAL A 446 -22.87 21.56 17.60
N GLY A 447 -23.15 22.62 18.36
CA GLY A 447 -24.50 22.94 18.84
C GLY A 447 -25.41 23.61 17.80
N ASP A 448 -24.83 24.38 16.86
CA ASP A 448 -25.55 25.04 15.77
C ASP A 448 -24.74 24.94 14.48
N PRO A 449 -25.17 24.11 13.50
CA PRO A 449 -24.50 23.99 12.21
C PRO A 449 -24.82 25.16 11.27
N GLY A 450 -25.52 26.21 11.72
CA GLY A 450 -25.75 27.44 10.96
C GLY A 450 -26.64 27.31 9.72
N GLU A 451 -27.17 26.10 9.48
CA GLU A 451 -28.10 25.78 8.40
C GLU A 451 -29.31 25.01 8.96
N ALA A 452 -30.42 25.02 8.22
CA ALA A 452 -31.55 24.16 8.56
C ALA A 452 -31.13 22.69 8.38
N LEU A 453 -31.54 21.81 9.29
CA LEU A 453 -31.14 20.39 9.27
C LEU A 453 -31.45 19.67 7.95
N GLY A 454 -32.52 20.08 7.24
CA GLY A 454 -32.85 19.54 5.93
C GLY A 454 -31.86 19.94 4.84
N ASP A 455 -31.46 21.22 4.83
CA ASP A 455 -30.49 21.75 3.87
C ASP A 455 -29.10 21.15 4.13
N LEU A 456 -28.71 21.03 5.40
CA LEU A 456 -27.48 20.36 5.81
C LEU A 456 -27.47 18.89 5.38
N LEU A 457 -28.58 18.17 5.55
CA LEU A 457 -28.69 16.78 5.11
C LEU A 457 -28.52 16.66 3.59
N GLU A 458 -29.12 17.56 2.82
CA GLU A 458 -28.96 17.61 1.37
C GLU A 458 -27.51 17.92 0.96
N ALA A 459 -26.79 18.72 1.75
CA ALA A 459 -25.38 19.03 1.50
C ALA A 459 -24.44 17.85 1.79
N VAL A 460 -24.66 17.10 2.88
CA VAL A 460 -23.75 16.02 3.33
C VAL A 460 -24.12 14.63 2.80
N ALA A 461 -25.38 14.39 2.48
CA ALA A 461 -25.86 13.10 1.96
C ALA A 461 -26.91 13.32 0.85
N PRO A 462 -26.54 14.01 -0.25
CA PRO A 462 -27.43 14.30 -1.35
C PRO A 462 -28.04 13.01 -1.92
N ALA A 463 -29.34 13.04 -2.18
CA ALA A 463 -30.03 11.90 -2.77
C ALA A 463 -29.52 11.65 -4.20
N PRO A 464 -29.26 10.39 -4.59
CA PRO A 464 -28.82 10.07 -5.95
C PRO A 464 -29.91 10.44 -6.98
N PRO A 465 -29.53 10.60 -8.26
CA PRO A 465 -30.47 10.82 -9.34
C PRO A 465 -31.58 9.77 -9.36
N LYS A 466 -32.80 10.18 -9.73
CA LYS A 466 -33.98 9.30 -9.70
C LYS A 466 -33.87 8.06 -10.59
N ASP A 467 -33.03 8.10 -11.61
CA ASP A 467 -32.75 7.00 -12.53
C ASP A 467 -31.62 6.06 -12.05
N LEU A 468 -30.91 6.42 -10.97
CA LEU A 468 -29.88 5.60 -10.34
C LEU A 468 -30.46 4.90 -9.11
N ASN A 469 -30.95 3.67 -9.31
CA ASN A 469 -31.37 2.80 -8.20
C ASN A 469 -30.16 2.02 -7.66
N ILE A 470 -29.82 2.23 -6.39
CA ILE A 470 -28.64 1.64 -5.74
C ILE A 470 -29.10 0.50 -4.82
N PRO A 471 -28.88 -0.77 -5.20
CA PRO A 471 -29.29 -1.92 -4.41
C PRO A 471 -28.42 -2.10 -3.16
N GLU A 472 -28.90 -2.90 -2.20
CA GLU A 472 -28.13 -3.33 -1.04
C GLU A 472 -26.80 -3.97 -1.47
N GLY A 473 -25.72 -3.55 -0.83
CA GLY A 473 -24.34 -3.97 -1.10
C GLY A 473 -23.50 -2.93 -1.82
N PHE A 474 -24.10 -1.90 -2.41
CA PHE A 474 -23.42 -0.91 -3.25
C PHE A 474 -23.34 0.48 -2.61
N PRO A 475 -22.26 1.24 -2.86
CA PRO A 475 -22.09 2.55 -2.28
C PRO A 475 -22.96 3.61 -2.96
N LEU A 476 -23.43 4.54 -2.14
CA LEU A 476 -24.05 5.79 -2.57
C LEU A 476 -22.98 6.74 -3.13
N PRO A 477 -23.33 7.65 -4.07
CA PRO A 477 -22.36 8.55 -4.69
C PRO A 477 -21.64 9.44 -3.68
N TRP A 478 -22.35 9.95 -2.67
CA TRP A 478 -21.72 10.78 -1.63
C TRP A 478 -20.76 9.96 -0.75
N GLU A 479 -20.96 8.65 -0.56
CA GLU A 479 -20.00 7.78 0.14
C GLU A 479 -18.70 7.68 -0.66
N ILE A 480 -18.78 7.58 -1.98
CA ILE A 480 -17.60 7.59 -2.87
C ILE A 480 -16.86 8.93 -2.77
N GLN A 481 -17.57 10.06 -2.66
CA GLN A 481 -16.93 11.37 -2.42
C GLN A 481 -16.23 11.42 -1.05
N VAL A 482 -16.81 10.83 -0.02
CA VAL A 482 -16.19 10.74 1.32
C VAL A 482 -14.92 9.88 1.27
N THR A 483 -14.94 8.75 0.56
CA THR A 483 -13.76 7.92 0.31
C THR A 483 -12.64 8.73 -0.34
N TYR A 484 -12.96 9.55 -1.34
CA TYR A 484 -12.00 10.46 -1.97
C TYR A 484 -11.46 11.53 -1.02
N ARG A 485 -12.31 12.14 -0.20
CA ARG A 485 -11.87 13.13 0.78
C ARG A 485 -10.92 12.50 1.81
N PHE A 486 -11.24 11.32 2.31
CA PHE A 486 -10.36 10.61 3.24
C PHE A 486 -9.02 10.20 2.61
N LEU A 487 -9.00 9.80 1.33
CA LEU A 487 -7.76 9.60 0.56
C LEU A 487 -6.88 10.86 0.56
N LEU A 488 -7.46 12.04 0.27
CA LEU A 488 -6.70 13.29 0.26
C LEU A 488 -6.12 13.61 1.63
N SER A 489 -6.92 13.49 2.69
CA SER A 489 -6.48 13.72 4.08
C SER A 489 -5.37 12.75 4.49
N TRP A 490 -5.49 11.48 4.08
CA TRP A 490 -4.45 10.48 4.28
C TRP A 490 -3.16 10.82 3.52
N PHE A 491 -3.24 11.21 2.25
CA PHE A 491 -2.06 11.58 1.44
C PHE A 491 -1.39 12.85 1.96
N LYS A 492 -2.16 13.87 2.35
CA LYS A 492 -1.63 15.06 3.03
C LYS A 492 -0.89 14.66 4.30
N ARG A 493 -1.43 13.70 5.06
CA ARG A 493 -0.76 13.23 6.26
C ARG A 493 0.55 12.50 5.95
N GLN A 494 0.50 11.54 5.04
CA GLN A 494 1.62 10.66 4.71
C GLN A 494 2.78 11.37 4.01
N PHE A 495 2.46 12.31 3.10
CA PHE A 495 3.42 12.90 2.16
C PHE A 495 3.71 14.37 2.39
N ASN A 496 3.24 14.93 3.51
CA ASN A 496 3.45 16.33 3.86
C ASN A 496 3.54 16.59 5.38
N THR A 497 2.86 15.80 6.23
CA THR A 497 2.93 15.95 7.69
C THR A 497 3.49 14.68 8.35
N SER A 498 4.79 14.45 8.18
CA SER A 498 5.51 13.29 8.72
C SER A 498 6.17 13.56 10.08
N PHE A 499 6.74 12.51 10.67
CA PHE A 499 7.48 12.51 11.94
C PHE A 499 8.95 12.95 11.76
N ASP A 500 9.23 13.95 10.94
CA ASP A 500 10.61 14.25 10.53
C ASP A 500 11.22 15.36 11.37
N MET A 501 12.55 15.31 11.51
CA MET A 501 13.32 16.38 12.13
C MET A 501 14.59 16.67 11.33
N ASP A 502 14.75 17.93 10.91
CA ASP A 502 16.00 18.35 10.31
C ASP A 502 17.12 18.30 11.35
N LYS A 503 18.28 17.79 10.94
CA LYS A 503 19.48 17.83 11.78
C LYS A 503 19.82 19.29 12.07
N PRO A 504 19.92 19.71 13.33
CA PRO A 504 20.33 21.08 13.63
C PRO A 504 21.70 21.38 13.00
N LYS A 505 21.86 22.57 12.40
CA LYS A 505 23.12 22.96 11.74
C LYS A 505 24.25 23.10 12.76
N ARG A 506 25.47 22.68 12.38
CA ARG A 506 26.66 22.87 13.22
C ARG A 506 27.00 24.34 13.45
N PRO A 507 27.51 24.72 14.63
CA PRO A 507 28.13 26.02 14.85
C PRO A 507 29.39 26.21 13.98
N THR A 508 29.51 27.28 13.20
CA THR A 508 30.59 27.44 12.20
C THR A 508 31.80 28.27 12.65
N TRP A 509 33.03 27.73 12.58
CA TRP A 509 34.30 28.32 12.01
C TRP A 509 35.57 27.44 12.15
N PHE A 510 35.51 26.28 12.82
CA PHE A 510 36.47 25.16 12.71
C PHE A 510 35.86 23.90 13.35
N THR A 511 35.84 22.78 12.63
CA THR A 511 35.29 21.51 13.12
C THR A 511 36.36 20.41 13.00
N PRO A 512 36.77 19.75 14.10
CA PRO A 512 37.50 18.48 13.99
C PRO A 512 36.58 17.37 13.44
N PRO A 513 37.13 16.26 12.92
CA PRO A 513 36.30 15.16 12.43
C PRO A 513 35.44 14.61 13.56
N SER A 514 34.21 14.23 13.24
CA SER A 514 33.30 13.56 14.17
C SER A 514 34.02 12.37 14.81
N SER A 515 34.16 12.39 16.14
CA SER A 515 34.47 11.17 16.87
C SER A 515 33.24 10.28 16.82
N ASP A 516 33.44 9.01 16.46
CA ASP A 516 32.41 7.98 16.43
C ASP A 516 31.76 7.84 17.81
N TYR A 517 30.60 8.48 18.00
CA TYR A 517 29.75 8.27 19.17
C TYR A 517 28.63 7.31 18.79
N ASN A 518 28.79 6.06 19.22
CA ASN A 518 27.79 5.01 19.12
C ASN A 518 26.98 5.01 20.43
N PHE A 519 25.74 5.51 20.40
CA PHE A 519 24.86 5.55 21.58
C PHE A 519 24.30 4.17 21.97
N GLY A 520 24.75 3.12 21.29
CA GLY A 520 23.99 1.89 21.20
C GLY A 520 22.59 2.20 20.67
N PRO A 521 21.67 1.25 20.66
CA PRO A 521 20.34 1.45 20.15
C PRO A 521 19.34 0.98 21.25
N PRO A 522 18.05 1.07 20.97
CA PRO A 522 17.02 1.09 22.00
C PRO A 522 16.76 -0.26 22.68
N ASP A 523 16.23 -0.21 23.91
CA ASP A 523 16.07 -1.37 24.80
C ASP A 523 14.62 -1.88 24.81
N PHE A 524 14.28 -2.71 23.83
CA PHE A 524 12.93 -3.21 23.58
C PHE A 524 12.45 -4.33 24.53
N SER A 525 13.04 -4.47 25.70
CA SER A 525 12.78 -5.56 26.65
C SER A 525 11.49 -5.47 27.47
N GLY A 526 10.66 -4.44 27.27
CA GLY A 526 9.29 -4.43 27.79
C GLY A 526 8.34 -5.27 26.93
N VAL A 527 8.64 -5.40 25.64
CA VAL A 527 7.77 -5.95 24.59
C VAL A 527 7.48 -7.44 24.81
N ASN A 528 6.33 -7.77 25.38
CA ASN A 528 5.93 -9.16 25.56
C ASN A 528 5.18 -9.67 24.31
N PRO A 529 5.64 -10.74 23.63
CA PRO A 529 4.98 -11.30 22.46
C PRO A 529 3.54 -11.78 22.70
N SER A 530 3.18 -11.97 23.97
CA SER A 530 1.86 -12.39 24.43
C SER A 530 0.90 -11.22 24.66
N ASP A 531 1.43 -9.99 24.72
CA ASP A 531 0.64 -8.77 24.89
C ASP A 531 -0.04 -8.39 23.57
N ASN A 532 -0.98 -7.45 23.62
CA ASN A 532 -1.65 -7.05 22.41
C ASN A 532 -0.71 -6.23 21.49
N PRO A 533 -0.96 -6.21 20.16
CA PRO A 533 -0.10 -5.51 19.19
C PRO A 533 0.20 -4.05 19.50
N LEU A 534 -0.71 -3.32 20.18
CA LEU A 534 -0.46 -1.93 20.55
C LEU A 534 0.41 -1.81 21.79
N GLU A 535 0.16 -2.62 22.82
CA GLU A 535 0.99 -2.68 24.02
C GLU A 535 2.44 -2.95 23.62
N GLN A 536 2.65 -3.83 22.65
CA GLN A 536 3.96 -4.09 22.05
C GLN A 536 4.51 -2.89 21.27
N LEU A 537 3.75 -2.26 20.37
CA LEU A 537 4.17 -1.05 19.66
C LEU A 537 4.53 0.09 20.64
N CYS A 538 3.79 0.19 21.73
CA CYS A 538 3.98 1.17 22.78
C CYS A 538 5.18 0.86 23.65
N GLU A 539 5.40 -0.40 24.02
CA GLU A 539 6.60 -0.86 24.69
C GLU A 539 7.83 -0.66 23.80
N VAL A 540 7.67 -0.81 22.48
CA VAL A 540 8.69 -0.43 21.49
C VAL A 540 8.98 1.07 21.59
N VAL A 541 7.97 1.93 21.50
CA VAL A 541 8.14 3.39 21.59
C VAL A 541 8.67 3.84 22.96
N LEU A 542 8.25 3.22 24.07
CA LEU A 542 8.71 3.53 25.43
C LEU A 542 10.15 3.10 25.67
N ALA A 543 10.51 1.90 25.21
CA ALA A 543 11.88 1.41 25.19
C ALA A 543 12.81 2.33 24.41
N LEU A 544 12.32 2.78 23.24
CA LEU A 544 12.96 3.81 22.43
C LEU A 544 13.20 5.07 23.24
N LEU A 545 12.17 5.62 23.86
CA LEU A 545 12.27 6.87 24.62
C LEU A 545 13.10 6.78 25.88
N ASP A 546 13.06 5.64 26.58
CA ASP A 546 13.91 5.40 27.75
C ASP A 546 15.39 5.27 27.34
N TRP A 547 15.67 4.68 26.18
CA TRP A 547 17.01 4.72 25.58
C TRP A 547 17.40 6.12 25.10
N ILE A 548 16.50 6.88 24.47
CA ILE A 548 16.71 8.28 24.06
C ILE A 548 17.09 9.10 25.31
N TRP A 549 16.32 8.95 26.39
CA TRP A 549 16.57 9.62 27.67
C TRP A 549 17.92 9.23 28.28
N LYS A 550 18.23 7.94 28.40
CA LYS A 550 19.55 7.49 28.92
C LYS A 550 20.71 7.95 28.07
N SER A 551 20.53 8.03 26.75
CA SER A 551 21.52 8.53 25.81
C SER A 551 21.75 10.01 26.02
N LEU A 552 20.68 10.78 26.22
CA LEU A 552 20.73 12.21 26.52
C LEU A 552 21.29 12.53 27.89
N GLU A 553 20.95 11.78 28.94
CA GLU A 553 21.52 11.96 30.28
C GLU A 553 23.04 11.76 30.26
N LYS A 554 23.53 10.71 29.58
CA LYS A 554 24.96 10.46 29.43
C LYS A 554 25.66 11.56 28.66
N ALA A 555 25.03 12.02 27.58
CA ALA A 555 25.59 13.06 26.71
C ALA A 555 25.58 14.44 27.42
N ALA A 556 24.51 14.77 28.14
CA ALA A 556 24.39 15.94 29.00
C ALA A 556 25.41 15.97 30.14
N GLN A 557 25.62 14.84 30.82
CA GLN A 557 26.63 14.73 31.89
C GLN A 557 28.04 14.91 31.34
N LEU A 558 28.33 14.34 30.16
CA LEU A 558 29.60 14.53 29.47
C LEU A 558 29.78 15.99 29.00
N ALA A 559 28.74 16.63 28.48
CA ALA A 559 28.73 18.05 28.14
C ALA A 559 29.00 18.95 29.36
N TYR A 560 28.40 18.63 30.50
CA TYR A 560 28.61 19.33 31.78
C TYR A 560 30.05 19.18 32.28
N ASP A 561 30.60 17.97 32.21
CA ASP A 561 31.97 17.66 32.66
C ASP A 561 33.03 18.27 31.72
N LEU A 562 32.79 18.25 30.41
CA LEU A 562 33.64 18.89 29.40
C LEU A 562 33.51 20.42 29.42
N GLY A 563 32.30 20.95 29.60
CA GLY A 563 32.03 22.39 29.71
C GLY A 563 32.73 23.04 30.90
N LYS A 564 32.84 22.33 32.03
CA LYS A 564 33.65 22.76 33.19
C LYS A 564 35.14 22.90 32.88
N SER A 565 35.65 22.17 31.89
CA SER A 565 37.08 22.20 31.52
C SER A 565 37.44 23.32 30.54
N ALA A 566 36.45 23.91 29.85
CA ALA A 566 36.63 24.92 28.82
C ALA A 566 36.49 26.35 29.37
N ILE A 567 37.52 26.83 30.09
CA ILE A 567 37.62 28.24 30.49
C ILE A 567 38.82 28.89 29.80
N SER A 568 38.61 29.43 28.59
CA SER A 568 38.96 30.81 28.18
C SER A 568 38.95 30.98 26.66
N GLY A 569 38.16 31.95 26.16
CA GLY A 569 38.32 32.57 24.82
C GLY A 569 37.36 32.08 23.72
N ALA A 570 36.27 32.83 23.52
CA ALA A 570 35.16 32.65 22.57
C ALA A 570 34.13 31.56 22.92
N THR A 571 32.85 31.85 22.71
CA THR A 571 31.68 30.99 23.03
C THR A 571 31.53 29.78 22.09
N LEU A 572 32.40 29.65 21.07
CA LEU A 572 32.30 28.60 20.04
C LEU A 572 32.59 27.20 20.58
N PRO A 573 33.66 26.92 21.37
CA PRO A 573 33.93 25.58 21.85
C PRO A 573 32.81 25.05 22.75
N ALA A 574 32.16 25.92 23.53
CA ALA A 574 31.03 25.53 24.36
C ALA A 574 29.78 25.21 23.51
N ARG A 575 29.49 25.98 22.46
CA ARG A 575 28.41 25.64 21.50
C ARG A 575 28.69 24.34 20.77
N GLN A 576 29.95 24.11 20.37
CA GLN A 576 30.36 22.86 19.71
C GLN A 576 30.20 21.65 20.64
N ILE A 577 30.59 21.78 21.92
CA ILE A 577 30.38 20.71 22.91
C ILE A 577 28.89 20.44 23.12
N LEU A 578 28.05 21.47 23.31
CA LEU A 578 26.60 21.29 23.44
C LEU A 578 25.98 20.68 22.17
N TYR A 579 26.49 21.06 21.01
CA TYR A 579 26.07 20.47 19.75
C TYR A 579 26.42 18.97 19.68
N ASP A 580 27.70 18.63 19.82
CA ASP A 580 28.20 17.26 19.67
C ASP A 580 27.71 16.31 20.78
N GLN A 581 27.49 16.83 21.99
CA GLN A 581 27.20 16.05 23.20
C GLN A 581 25.74 16.16 23.66
N LEU A 582 24.86 16.89 22.98
CA LEU A 582 23.47 16.96 23.41
C LEU A 582 22.50 17.06 22.24
N ILE A 583 22.72 18.04 21.37
CA ILE A 583 21.81 18.31 20.24
C ILE A 583 21.91 17.20 19.18
N LEU A 584 23.11 16.85 18.75
CA LEU A 584 23.33 15.81 17.75
C LEU A 584 22.88 14.42 18.27
N PRO A 585 23.22 13.99 19.50
CA PRO A 585 22.68 12.78 20.09
C PRO A 585 21.15 12.75 20.17
N ALA A 586 20.50 13.87 20.55
CA ALA A 586 19.04 13.98 20.59
C ALA A 586 18.42 13.75 19.21
N TRP A 587 19.01 14.37 18.19
CA TRP A 587 18.57 14.20 16.82
C TRP A 587 18.77 12.76 16.32
N MET A 588 19.95 12.18 16.52
CA MET A 588 20.20 10.77 16.15
C MET A 588 19.23 9.82 16.85
N ALA A 589 18.84 10.12 18.09
CA ALA A 589 17.85 9.36 18.83
C ALA A 589 16.45 9.40 18.18
N CYS A 590 16.03 10.58 17.71
CA CYS A 590 14.77 10.77 17.00
C CYS A 590 14.78 10.08 15.62
N GLU A 591 15.88 10.19 14.87
CA GLU A 591 16.05 9.50 13.59
C GLU A 591 16.02 7.97 13.76
N ASN A 592 16.66 7.43 14.80
CA ASN A 592 16.60 5.99 15.08
C ASN A 592 15.15 5.52 15.39
N MET A 593 14.35 6.34 16.08
CA MET A 593 12.93 6.05 16.29
C MET A 593 12.17 6.01 14.96
N ARG A 594 12.42 6.99 14.10
CA ARG A 594 11.82 7.03 12.77
C ARG A 594 12.20 5.81 11.94
N GLN A 595 13.48 5.44 11.91
CA GLN A 595 13.97 4.26 11.20
C GLN A 595 13.26 2.97 11.63
N VAL A 596 13.01 2.78 12.93
CA VAL A 596 12.23 1.62 13.43
C VAL A 596 10.78 1.67 12.96
N LEU A 597 10.11 2.83 13.04
CA LEU A 597 8.72 2.98 12.58
C LEU A 597 8.58 2.80 11.06
N VAL A 598 9.60 3.20 10.29
CA VAL A 598 9.71 2.93 8.84
C VAL A 598 9.83 1.43 8.59
N HIS A 599 10.70 0.72 9.31
CA HIS A 599 10.87 -0.73 9.15
C HIS A 599 9.67 -1.54 9.67
N MET A 600 8.84 -0.96 10.55
CA MET A 600 7.52 -1.50 10.91
C MET A 600 6.42 -1.18 9.87
N ALA A 601 6.73 -0.45 8.80
CA ALA A 601 5.82 0.04 7.76
C ALA A 601 4.75 1.05 8.24
N TYR A 602 4.98 1.77 9.35
CA TYR A 602 4.08 2.83 9.81
C TYR A 602 4.37 4.19 9.19
N LEU A 603 5.61 4.41 8.74
CA LEU A 603 6.05 5.64 8.09
C LEU A 603 6.66 5.28 6.73
N SER A 604 6.42 6.12 5.71
CA SER A 604 7.17 6.02 4.46
C SER A 604 8.63 6.45 4.69
N PRO A 605 9.62 5.78 4.09
CA PRO A 605 11.03 6.16 4.18
C PRO A 605 11.28 7.59 3.64
N GLN A 606 12.29 8.27 4.20
CA GLN A 606 12.79 9.54 3.67
C GLN A 606 14.06 9.35 2.85
N SER A 607 14.24 10.18 1.83
CA SER A 607 15.50 10.28 1.07
C SER A 607 16.54 11.13 1.80
N GLU A 608 17.82 10.93 1.44
CA GLU A 608 18.90 11.79 1.96
C GLU A 608 18.66 13.25 1.54
N MET A 609 18.83 14.16 2.50
CA MET A 609 18.86 15.59 2.23
C MET A 609 20.16 16.16 2.79
N LEU A 610 20.79 17.06 2.03
CA LEU A 610 21.99 17.76 2.43
C LEU A 610 21.71 19.26 2.58
N TYR A 611 22.47 19.92 3.46
CA TYR A 611 22.60 21.37 3.46
C TYR A 611 23.54 21.83 2.33
N ASP A 612 23.52 23.13 2.01
CA ASP A 612 24.38 23.73 0.97
C ASP A 612 25.88 23.48 1.15
N ASP A 613 26.32 23.23 2.38
CA ASP A 613 27.71 22.93 2.74
C ASP A 613 28.06 21.43 2.67
N GLY A 614 27.11 20.59 2.24
CA GLY A 614 27.24 19.14 2.14
C GLY A 614 27.05 18.39 3.46
N GLU A 615 26.69 19.07 4.56
CA GLU A 615 26.32 18.39 5.80
C GLU A 615 24.96 17.69 5.63
N ILE A 616 24.85 16.45 6.11
CA ILE A 616 23.58 15.71 6.17
C ILE A 616 22.55 16.53 6.94
N ARG A 617 21.46 16.91 6.28
CA ARG A 617 20.25 17.49 6.85
C ARG A 617 19.29 16.41 7.31
N ARG A 618 19.13 15.34 6.52
CA ARG A 618 18.37 14.12 6.86
C ARG A 618 19.03 12.88 6.27
N PRO A 619 19.09 11.76 7.01
CA PRO A 619 19.64 10.51 6.51
C PRO A 619 18.70 9.85 5.51
N ASN A 620 19.26 9.01 4.63
CA ASN A 620 18.47 8.08 3.83
C ASN A 620 17.94 6.94 4.71
N GLU A 621 16.65 6.65 4.64
CA GLU A 621 16.00 5.52 5.33
C GLU A 621 15.57 4.41 4.37
N ILE A 622 15.80 4.58 3.07
CA ILE A 622 15.51 3.57 2.07
C ILE A 622 16.50 2.42 2.24
N ASP A 623 16.06 1.36 2.90
CA ASP A 623 16.80 0.09 2.95
C ASP A 623 16.80 -0.55 1.55
N HIS A 624 17.94 -0.47 0.87
CA HIS A 624 18.12 -1.01 -0.47
C HIS A 624 18.10 -2.54 -0.51
N GLU A 625 18.46 -3.21 0.58
CA GLU A 625 18.45 -4.67 0.65
C GLU A 625 17.02 -5.19 0.80
N LEU A 626 16.15 -4.46 1.51
CA LEU A 626 14.72 -4.82 1.63
C LEU A 626 13.97 -4.83 0.30
N ILE A 627 14.47 -4.09 -0.69
CA ILE A 627 13.91 -3.99 -2.04
C ILE A 627 14.83 -4.59 -3.11
N ARG A 628 15.91 -5.28 -2.75
CA ARG A 628 16.78 -5.98 -3.70
C ARG A 628 16.50 -7.47 -3.61
N LEU A 629 16.10 -8.08 -4.72
CA LEU A 629 15.77 -9.50 -4.75
C LEU A 629 16.98 -10.35 -4.35
N GLY A 630 16.83 -11.16 -3.31
CA GLY A 630 17.92 -12.02 -2.79
C GLY A 630 18.44 -11.61 -1.43
N HIS A 631 18.00 -10.45 -0.95
CA HIS A 631 18.61 -9.77 0.19
C HIS A 631 17.57 -9.46 1.27
N GLY A 632 18.09 -9.27 2.48
CA GLY A 632 17.29 -9.07 3.69
C GLY A 632 17.25 -7.60 4.07
N VAL A 633 17.95 -7.25 5.14
CA VAL A 633 18.09 -5.87 5.60
C VAL A 633 19.50 -5.37 5.39
N ASP A 634 19.66 -4.05 5.29
CA ASP A 634 20.96 -3.44 5.11
C ASP A 634 21.84 -3.48 6.37
N GLY A 635 23.13 -3.17 6.20
CA GLY A 635 24.09 -3.13 7.30
C GLY A 635 23.83 -2.03 8.32
N ALA A 636 23.17 -0.93 7.94
CA ALA A 636 22.87 0.19 8.82
C ALA A 636 21.74 -0.18 9.81
N PHE A 637 20.66 -0.77 9.31
CA PHE A 637 19.58 -1.32 10.11
C PHE A 637 20.05 -2.54 10.92
N ALA A 638 20.87 -3.43 10.35
CA ALA A 638 21.47 -4.53 11.10
C ALA A 638 22.36 -4.04 12.26
N ALA A 639 23.12 -2.96 12.08
CA ALA A 639 23.90 -2.33 13.15
C ALA A 639 23.01 -1.69 14.23
N ALA A 640 21.88 -1.09 13.81
CA ALA A 640 20.85 -0.57 14.71
C ALA A 640 20.17 -1.69 15.53
N LEU A 641 19.95 -2.88 14.95
CA LEU A 641 19.46 -4.06 15.67
C LEU A 641 20.52 -4.69 16.60
N ALA A 642 21.74 -4.92 16.10
CA ALA A 642 22.79 -5.66 16.78
C ALA A 642 23.27 -4.97 18.06
N SER A 643 23.33 -3.64 18.02
CA SER A 643 23.81 -2.88 19.16
C SER A 643 22.77 -2.89 20.31
N ALA A 644 21.53 -3.35 20.07
CA ALA A 644 20.38 -3.19 20.97
C ALA A 644 20.53 -3.98 22.25
N TRP A 645 20.17 -3.38 23.38
CA TRP A 645 20.14 -4.15 24.62
C TRP A 645 18.93 -5.08 24.58
N ASP A 646 19.18 -6.38 24.69
CA ASP A 646 18.17 -7.45 24.58
C ASP A 646 18.09 -8.29 25.87
N PRO A 647 17.60 -7.73 26.99
CA PRO A 647 17.50 -8.49 28.23
C PRO A 647 16.44 -9.60 28.25
N LEU A 648 15.59 -9.72 27.21
CA LEU A 648 14.59 -10.80 27.06
C LEU A 648 14.96 -11.88 26.02
N GLY A 649 15.95 -11.65 25.16
CA GLY A 649 16.34 -12.59 24.09
C GLY A 649 15.44 -12.53 22.86
N ASN A 650 14.73 -11.42 22.65
CA ASN A 650 13.72 -11.28 21.61
C ASN A 650 14.23 -10.47 20.41
N LEU A 651 15.27 -9.64 20.49
CA LEU A 651 15.71 -8.92 19.28
C LEU A 651 16.40 -9.87 18.30
N ASP A 652 16.01 -9.81 17.02
CA ASP A 652 16.67 -10.62 16.02
C ASP A 652 18.04 -10.03 15.69
N LYS A 653 19.05 -10.60 16.34
CA LYS A 653 20.47 -10.28 16.15
C LYS A 653 21.15 -11.34 15.29
N ASP A 654 20.40 -12.13 14.54
CA ASP A 654 21.00 -13.15 13.69
C ASP A 654 21.87 -12.47 12.62
N PRO A 655 23.19 -12.69 12.61
CA PRO A 655 24.06 -12.18 11.55
C PRO A 655 23.71 -12.75 10.16
N SER A 656 22.79 -13.73 10.08
CA SER A 656 22.23 -14.24 8.83
C SER A 656 21.17 -13.33 8.19
N LEU A 657 20.69 -12.28 8.88
CA LEU A 657 19.73 -11.31 8.32
C LEU A 657 20.25 -10.57 7.09
N THR A 658 21.57 -10.51 6.90
CA THR A 658 22.24 -9.92 5.74
C THR A 658 22.78 -10.98 4.78
N ALA A 659 22.47 -12.27 5.00
CA ALA A 659 23.01 -13.34 4.17
C ALA A 659 22.16 -13.47 2.88
N PRO A 660 22.78 -13.38 1.68
CA PRO A 660 22.04 -13.55 0.44
C PRO A 660 21.51 -14.99 0.32
N ALA A 661 20.27 -15.13 -0.15
CA ALA A 661 19.67 -16.43 -0.46
C ALA A 661 19.96 -16.86 -1.89
N GLU A 662 20.14 -18.16 -2.11
CA GLU A 662 20.26 -18.74 -3.46
C GLU A 662 18.88 -19.15 -4.00
N ARG A 663 18.46 -18.61 -5.15
CA ARG A 663 17.40 -19.19 -5.99
C ARG A 663 17.95 -20.45 -6.64
N ASN A 664 17.17 -21.53 -6.67
CA ASN A 664 17.48 -22.69 -7.51
C ASN A 664 16.37 -22.99 -8.52
N PRO A 665 16.15 -22.12 -9.52
CA PRO A 665 15.01 -22.24 -10.43
C PRO A 665 15.12 -23.45 -11.38
N LYS A 666 16.18 -24.27 -11.29
CA LYS A 666 16.48 -25.38 -12.21
C LYS A 666 16.78 -26.72 -11.51
N GLY A 667 16.54 -26.83 -10.21
CA GLY A 667 17.02 -27.92 -9.35
C GLY A 667 16.18 -29.21 -9.31
N GLY A 668 15.73 -29.76 -10.44
CA GLY A 668 15.03 -31.05 -10.45
C GLY A 668 13.76 -31.07 -9.57
N PRO A 669 13.30 -32.23 -9.04
CA PRO A 669 12.01 -32.38 -8.36
C PRO A 669 11.85 -31.58 -7.05
N ASN A 670 12.85 -30.78 -6.67
CA ASN A 670 12.78 -29.81 -5.57
C ASN A 670 12.61 -28.40 -6.16
N LYS A 671 11.35 -27.99 -6.30
CA LYS A 671 10.89 -26.66 -6.71
C LYS A 671 11.55 -25.58 -5.83
N ALA A 672 12.28 -24.62 -6.42
CA ALA A 672 12.85 -23.51 -5.69
C ALA A 672 11.95 -22.28 -5.74
N TYR A 673 11.66 -21.77 -4.56
CA TYR A 673 10.79 -20.65 -4.28
C TYR A 673 11.61 -19.35 -4.19
N PRO A 674 11.00 -18.19 -3.85
CA PRO A 674 11.55 -16.89 -4.19
C PRO A 674 12.92 -16.63 -3.54
N TRP A 675 13.57 -15.56 -3.98
CA TRP A 675 14.85 -15.04 -3.48
C TRP A 675 14.89 -14.66 -1.99
N LEU A 676 13.97 -15.17 -1.17
CA LEU A 676 13.86 -14.76 0.22
C LEU A 676 15.08 -15.22 1.03
N PRO A 677 15.77 -14.32 1.75
CA PRO A 677 16.61 -14.70 2.89
C PRO A 677 15.71 -15.28 3.97
N VAL A 678 15.47 -16.59 3.89
CA VAL A 678 14.81 -17.31 4.97
C VAL A 678 15.81 -17.44 6.10
N ARG A 679 15.37 -17.07 7.31
CA ARG A 679 16.16 -17.30 8.51
C ARG A 679 16.52 -18.79 8.61
N PRO A 680 17.80 -19.18 8.74
CA PRO A 680 18.13 -20.54 9.10
C PRO A 680 17.60 -20.81 10.50
N THR A 681 16.60 -21.68 10.65
CA THR A 681 16.07 -22.06 11.97
C THR A 681 17.20 -22.49 12.91
N ARG A 682 17.54 -21.67 13.90
CA ARG A 682 18.29 -22.15 15.06
C ARG A 682 17.33 -22.90 15.97
N LYS A 683 17.61 -24.17 16.23
CA LYS A 683 17.12 -24.82 17.46
C LYS A 683 17.80 -24.10 18.64
N TYR A 684 17.16 -23.09 19.21
CA TYR A 684 17.63 -22.53 20.48
C TYR A 684 17.31 -23.52 21.60
N ASP A 685 18.36 -24.01 22.26
CA ASP A 685 18.25 -24.92 23.39
C ASP A 685 17.70 -24.13 24.60
N GLY A 686 16.45 -24.40 25.00
CA GLY A 686 15.88 -23.85 26.24
C GLY A 686 14.56 -23.08 26.12
N GLN A 687 13.99 -22.86 24.93
CA GLN A 687 12.67 -22.28 24.81
C GLN A 687 11.58 -23.29 25.18
N LYS A 688 10.76 -22.94 26.18
CA LYS A 688 9.55 -23.69 26.54
C LYS A 688 8.36 -22.96 25.92
N THR A 689 7.91 -23.38 24.75
CA THR A 689 6.53 -23.12 24.34
C THR A 689 5.65 -23.95 25.27
N GLY A 690 4.77 -23.29 26.04
CA GLY A 690 3.85 -23.99 26.94
C GLY A 690 2.95 -24.93 26.14
N ALA A 691 2.78 -26.16 26.61
CA ALA A 691 1.78 -27.08 26.06
C ALA A 691 0.40 -26.39 26.10
N GLY A 692 -0.26 -26.25 24.94
CA GLY A 692 -1.50 -25.48 24.77
C GLY A 692 -1.36 -24.12 24.08
N SER A 693 -0.18 -23.81 23.54
CA SER A 693 0.04 -22.62 22.71
C SER A 693 -0.63 -22.74 21.33
N PRO A 694 -1.34 -21.71 20.82
CA PRO A 694 -1.91 -21.70 19.48
C PRO A 694 -0.82 -21.89 18.39
N PRO A 695 -1.17 -22.39 17.18
CA PRO A 695 -0.22 -22.64 16.09
C PRO A 695 0.48 -21.39 15.52
N PHE A 696 0.17 -20.19 16.05
CA PHE A 696 0.83 -18.91 15.74
C PHE A 696 1.99 -18.56 16.68
N ASN A 697 2.35 -19.42 17.64
CA ASN A 697 3.53 -19.23 18.52
C ASN A 697 4.86 -19.58 17.82
N SER A 698 5.11 -18.96 16.65
CA SER A 698 6.48 -18.77 16.17
C SER A 698 7.06 -17.52 16.83
N ASP A 699 8.38 -17.46 17.04
CA ASP A 699 9.07 -16.32 17.67
C ASP A 699 9.00 -15.01 16.86
N VAL A 700 8.34 -15.02 15.70
CA VAL A 700 8.23 -13.89 14.78
C VAL A 700 6.79 -13.76 14.31
N VAL A 701 6.02 -12.87 14.93
CA VAL A 701 4.77 -12.39 14.36
C VAL A 701 5.12 -11.39 13.26
N GLU A 702 4.59 -11.55 12.04
CA GLU A 702 4.82 -10.66 10.89
C GLU A 702 4.70 -9.18 11.29
N PHE A 703 3.71 -8.87 12.12
CA PHE A 703 3.46 -7.55 12.66
C PHE A 703 4.61 -6.97 13.50
N GLN A 704 5.28 -7.78 14.32
CA GLN A 704 6.29 -7.31 15.27
C GLN A 704 7.65 -7.08 14.62
N ARG A 705 7.95 -7.82 13.54
CA ARG A 705 9.23 -7.77 12.82
C ARG A 705 9.03 -8.06 11.34
N PRO A 706 8.27 -7.21 10.62
CA PRO A 706 7.98 -7.46 9.21
C PRO A 706 9.26 -7.56 8.40
N TRP A 707 10.30 -6.76 8.69
CA TRP A 707 11.61 -6.85 8.02
C TRP A 707 12.27 -8.24 8.06
N GLY A 708 12.01 -9.02 9.10
CA GLY A 708 12.59 -10.36 9.26
C GLY A 708 11.59 -11.48 8.95
N PHE A 709 10.37 -11.16 8.51
CA PHE A 709 9.36 -12.17 8.17
C PHE A 709 9.49 -12.57 6.69
N PRO A 710 9.27 -13.84 6.33
CA PRO A 710 9.00 -15.00 7.21
C PRO A 710 10.25 -15.62 7.85
N ASP A 711 10.06 -16.29 8.99
CA ASP A 711 11.11 -17.07 9.67
C ASP A 711 11.41 -18.39 8.93
N LYS A 712 10.37 -18.96 8.28
CA LYS A 712 10.22 -20.24 7.57
C LYS A 712 10.30 -20.15 6.03
N THR A 713 10.91 -21.10 5.30
CA THR A 713 10.68 -21.24 3.83
C THR A 713 9.28 -21.79 3.58
N ASN A 714 8.67 -21.42 2.45
CA ASN A 714 7.47 -22.05 1.88
C ASN A 714 7.79 -23.33 1.07
N ASP A 715 8.81 -24.10 1.47
CA ASP A 715 9.29 -25.33 0.80
C ASP A 715 8.16 -26.38 0.63
N PRO A 716 8.07 -27.15 -0.49
CA PRO A 716 6.97 -28.11 -0.63
C PRO A 716 7.24 -29.37 0.19
N ASP A 717 8.49 -29.61 0.59
CA ASP A 717 8.86 -30.65 1.53
C ASP A 717 8.55 -30.17 2.95
N LEU A 718 7.48 -30.69 3.55
CA LEU A 718 7.02 -30.36 4.91
C LEU A 718 8.10 -30.51 6.00
N THR A 719 9.19 -31.24 5.73
CA THR A 719 10.32 -31.37 6.68
C THR A 719 11.29 -30.20 6.61
N LYS A 720 11.20 -29.38 5.57
CA LYS A 720 11.96 -28.15 5.31
C LYS A 720 11.07 -26.91 5.32
N ALA A 721 9.79 -27.09 5.00
CA ALA A 721 8.76 -26.08 5.08
C ALA A 721 8.55 -25.66 6.53
N GLY A 722 8.37 -24.37 6.74
CA GLY A 722 8.09 -23.92 8.09
C GLY A 722 7.18 -22.71 8.20
N ASN A 723 6.70 -22.20 7.06
CA ASN A 723 5.56 -21.31 7.01
C ASN A 723 4.34 -22.15 6.59
N TYR A 724 3.44 -22.46 7.52
CA TYR A 724 2.32 -23.42 7.34
C TYR A 724 1.04 -22.78 6.75
N ILE A 725 1.19 -21.66 6.04
CA ILE A 725 0.05 -20.78 5.70
C ILE A 725 -0.41 -20.97 4.25
N GLU A 726 0.51 -21.23 3.33
CA GLU A 726 0.18 -21.56 1.94
C GLU A 726 1.40 -22.17 1.25
N THR A 727 1.24 -23.14 0.33
CA THR A 727 2.33 -23.58 -0.57
C THR A 727 2.18 -22.93 -1.95
N PRO A 728 3.27 -22.42 -2.58
CA PRO A 728 3.18 -21.78 -3.88
C PRO A 728 2.79 -22.83 -4.93
N GLN A 729 1.74 -22.54 -5.68
CA GLN A 729 1.38 -23.38 -6.82
C GLN A 729 2.23 -23.08 -8.04
N THR A 730 3.01 -21.99 -7.99
CA THR A 730 3.61 -21.38 -9.16
C THR A 730 4.86 -20.52 -8.91
N VAL A 731 5.58 -20.18 -9.98
CA VAL A 731 6.78 -19.31 -9.95
C VAL A 731 6.38 -17.83 -9.74
N PRO A 732 6.90 -17.14 -8.69
CA PRO A 732 6.49 -15.79 -8.32
C PRO A 732 6.87 -14.71 -9.34
N GLY A 733 8.01 -14.84 -10.03
CA GLY A 733 8.48 -13.85 -10.98
C GLY A 733 9.70 -14.32 -11.80
N PRO A 734 10.08 -13.58 -12.85
CA PRO A 734 11.18 -13.92 -13.75
C PRO A 734 12.51 -13.32 -13.30
N TYR A 735 12.48 -12.45 -12.28
CA TYR A 735 13.54 -11.51 -12.00
C TYR A 735 14.82 -12.22 -11.51
N PRO A 736 16.01 -11.76 -11.94
CA PRO A 736 17.27 -12.28 -11.43
C PRO A 736 17.51 -11.87 -9.98
N GLN A 737 18.49 -12.51 -9.33
CA GLN A 737 19.03 -12.00 -8.07
C GLN A 737 19.54 -10.60 -8.30
N ASP A 738 19.58 -9.80 -7.24
CA ASP A 738 20.11 -8.45 -7.24
C ASP A 738 19.29 -7.44 -8.03
N ALA A 739 18.17 -7.87 -8.65
CA ALA A 739 17.23 -6.95 -9.27
C ALA A 739 16.71 -5.95 -8.23
N ILE A 740 16.55 -4.71 -8.69
CA ILE A 740 16.05 -3.56 -7.93
C ILE A 740 14.82 -2.99 -8.64
N PRO A 741 13.98 -2.18 -7.98
CA PRO A 741 12.67 -1.78 -8.51
C PRO A 741 12.67 -1.07 -9.86
N THR A 742 13.76 -0.39 -10.23
CA THR A 742 13.90 0.25 -11.56
C THR A 742 13.74 -0.73 -12.72
N VAL A 743 13.91 -2.05 -12.48
CA VAL A 743 13.63 -3.10 -13.47
C VAL A 743 12.17 -3.08 -13.97
N LEU A 744 11.24 -2.50 -13.20
CA LEU A 744 9.83 -2.34 -13.56
C LEU A 744 9.57 -1.21 -14.56
N PHE A 745 10.59 -0.46 -14.98
CA PHE A 745 10.44 0.69 -15.90
C PHE A 745 11.33 0.58 -17.15
N SER A 746 11.80 -0.62 -17.46
CA SER A 746 12.60 -0.92 -18.65
C SER A 746 11.72 -1.07 -19.89
N LEU A 747 11.62 0.00 -20.68
CA LEU A 747 10.85 -0.03 -21.94
C LEU A 747 11.44 -0.97 -23.00
N ASP A 748 12.65 -1.48 -22.83
CA ASP A 748 13.32 -2.39 -23.77
C ASP A 748 13.15 -3.88 -23.41
N GLY A 749 12.44 -4.19 -22.31
CA GLY A 749 12.23 -5.56 -21.85
C GLY A 749 11.51 -6.43 -22.91
N PRO A 750 11.92 -7.71 -23.10
CA PRO A 750 11.21 -8.63 -23.99
C PRO A 750 9.79 -8.91 -23.49
N ALA A 751 8.82 -8.87 -24.41
CA ALA A 751 7.42 -9.23 -24.18
C ALA A 751 6.89 -10.07 -25.35
N SER A 752 5.78 -10.79 -25.16
CA SER A 752 5.23 -11.64 -26.22
C SER A 752 3.71 -11.64 -26.22
N ASN A 753 3.11 -11.14 -27.30
CA ASN A 753 1.66 -11.19 -27.50
C ASN A 753 1.10 -12.61 -27.59
N ARG A 754 1.94 -13.58 -28.00
CA ARG A 754 1.57 -14.99 -27.95
C ARG A 754 1.43 -15.50 -26.51
N LEU A 755 2.40 -15.17 -25.66
CA LEU A 755 2.40 -15.64 -24.26
C LEU A 755 1.35 -14.90 -23.43
N ARG A 756 1.12 -13.61 -23.68
CA ARG A 756 -0.02 -12.87 -23.10
C ARG A 756 -1.33 -13.63 -23.36
N TYR A 757 -1.61 -13.99 -24.62
CA TYR A 757 -2.79 -14.77 -25.00
C TYR A 757 -2.87 -16.15 -24.32
N ASP A 758 -1.75 -16.87 -24.24
CA ASP A 758 -1.73 -18.19 -23.61
C ASP A 758 -1.96 -18.08 -22.08
N TYR A 759 -1.35 -17.09 -21.41
CA TYR A 759 -1.52 -16.77 -19.98
C TYR A 759 -2.97 -16.36 -19.68
N GLU A 760 -3.52 -15.46 -20.48
CA GLU A 760 -4.91 -15.00 -20.41
C GLU A 760 -5.93 -16.12 -20.56
N GLY A 761 -5.59 -17.17 -21.31
CA GLY A 761 -6.45 -18.32 -21.55
C GLY A 761 -6.27 -19.48 -20.56
N SER A 762 -5.42 -19.34 -19.53
CA SER A 762 -5.24 -20.36 -18.50
C SER A 762 -6.53 -20.59 -17.68
N GLY A 763 -6.78 -21.85 -17.34
CA GLY A 763 -7.89 -22.27 -16.48
C GLY A 763 -7.49 -22.60 -15.03
N CYS A 764 -6.18 -22.74 -14.75
CA CYS A 764 -5.64 -22.99 -13.41
C CYS A 764 -4.18 -22.52 -13.25
N PRO A 765 -3.68 -22.44 -12.00
CA PRO A 765 -2.29 -22.06 -11.71
C PRO A 765 -1.26 -22.98 -12.37
N GLU A 766 -1.45 -24.30 -12.36
CA GLU A 766 -0.48 -25.27 -12.91
C GLU A 766 -0.25 -25.05 -14.40
N ARG A 767 -1.31 -24.75 -15.15
CA ARG A 767 -1.22 -24.49 -16.60
C ARG A 767 -0.45 -23.21 -16.90
N THR A 768 -0.60 -22.23 -16.02
CA THR A 768 0.11 -20.95 -16.11
C THR A 768 1.62 -21.15 -15.90
N ASP A 769 1.97 -22.03 -14.97
CA ASP A 769 3.36 -22.41 -14.71
C ASP A 769 4.02 -23.16 -15.87
N GLU A 770 3.27 -24.02 -16.57
CA GLU A 770 3.77 -24.64 -17.81
C GLU A 770 4.20 -23.59 -18.85
N TYR A 771 3.46 -22.48 -18.97
CA TYR A 771 3.85 -21.38 -19.87
C TYR A 771 5.05 -20.60 -19.34
N ASN A 772 5.15 -20.41 -18.03
CA ASN A 772 6.33 -19.82 -17.40
C ASN A 772 7.59 -20.66 -17.72
N GLU A 773 7.50 -21.99 -17.70
CA GLU A 773 8.62 -22.87 -18.07
C GLU A 773 9.08 -22.71 -19.54
N GLU A 774 8.22 -22.24 -20.44
CA GLU A 774 8.57 -21.99 -21.84
C GLU A 774 9.45 -20.73 -22.03
N PHE A 775 9.29 -19.72 -21.16
CA PHE A 775 9.89 -18.40 -21.33
C PHE A 775 10.95 -18.06 -20.26
N ILE A 776 10.69 -18.38 -18.99
CA ILE A 776 11.58 -18.02 -17.88
C ILE A 776 12.82 -18.92 -17.89
N GLY A 777 14.01 -18.32 -17.92
CA GLY A 777 15.29 -19.00 -17.72
C GLY A 777 15.85 -19.80 -18.92
N ARG A 778 15.38 -19.60 -20.16
CA ARG A 778 15.88 -20.30 -21.37
C ARG A 778 16.66 -19.39 -22.35
N ALA A 779 17.95 -19.67 -22.59
CA ALA A 779 18.75 -18.96 -23.60
C ALA A 779 18.96 -19.79 -24.89
N PRO A 780 19.09 -19.16 -26.08
CA PRO A 780 18.74 -17.77 -26.39
C PRO A 780 17.22 -17.64 -26.50
N PHE A 781 16.66 -16.56 -25.98
CA PHE A 781 15.22 -16.31 -25.86
C PHE A 781 14.55 -15.99 -27.20
N THR A 782 14.72 -16.87 -28.18
CA THR A 782 14.19 -16.71 -29.53
C THR A 782 13.27 -17.89 -29.83
N ASN A 783 11.99 -17.76 -29.49
CA ASN A 783 10.94 -18.56 -30.14
C ASN A 783 10.76 -18.11 -31.62
N GLY A 784 11.85 -17.90 -32.35
CA GLY A 784 11.89 -17.48 -33.76
C GLY A 784 12.11 -15.98 -34.04
N TYR A 785 12.30 -15.12 -33.04
CA TYR A 785 12.59 -13.69 -33.24
C TYR A 785 14.10 -13.43 -33.31
N ALA A 786 14.53 -12.53 -34.21
CA ALA A 786 15.94 -12.19 -34.35
C ALA A 786 16.40 -11.29 -33.20
N ILE A 787 17.50 -11.67 -32.54
CA ILE A 787 18.23 -10.78 -31.65
C ILE A 787 18.80 -9.65 -32.53
N PRO A 788 18.62 -8.36 -32.18
CA PRO A 788 19.29 -7.27 -32.87
C PRO A 788 20.79 -7.54 -33.01
N GLU A 789 21.34 -7.32 -34.19
CA GLU A 789 22.73 -7.64 -34.47
C GLU A 789 23.64 -6.77 -33.57
N GLY A 790 24.39 -7.42 -32.67
CA GLY A 790 25.32 -6.76 -31.75
C GLY A 790 24.94 -6.80 -30.27
N THR A 791 23.78 -7.35 -29.88
CA THR A 791 23.40 -7.48 -28.47
C THR A 791 24.24 -8.55 -27.75
N PRO A 792 25.03 -8.19 -26.71
CA PRO A 792 25.78 -9.17 -25.91
C PRO A 792 24.84 -10.22 -25.29
N GLN A 793 25.21 -11.49 -25.34
CA GLN A 793 24.38 -12.60 -24.83
C GLN A 793 24.14 -12.50 -23.32
N GLU A 794 25.04 -11.85 -22.60
CA GLU A 794 24.97 -11.51 -21.16
C GLU A 794 24.09 -10.30 -20.84
N SER A 795 23.69 -9.49 -21.83
CA SER A 795 22.65 -8.46 -21.67
C SER A 795 21.23 -9.00 -21.92
N ILE A 796 21.09 -10.29 -22.24
CA ILE A 796 19.79 -10.96 -22.39
C ILE A 796 19.44 -11.63 -21.06
N SER A 797 19.18 -10.82 -20.03
CA SER A 797 18.56 -11.26 -18.78
C SER A 797 17.08 -11.54 -19.05
N GLY A 798 16.60 -12.74 -18.76
CA GLY A 798 15.19 -13.11 -19.00
C GLY A 798 14.24 -12.25 -18.16
N THR A 799 13.32 -11.54 -18.81
CA THR A 799 12.27 -10.74 -18.15
C THR A 799 10.89 -11.40 -18.24
N ASN A 800 9.89 -10.70 -17.72
CA ASN A 800 8.47 -11.00 -17.69
C ASN A 800 7.86 -11.27 -19.08
N PRO A 801 7.16 -12.40 -19.32
CA PRO A 801 6.49 -12.68 -20.60
C PRO A 801 5.41 -11.64 -20.97
N LEU A 802 4.86 -10.93 -19.99
CA LEU A 802 3.86 -9.86 -20.18
C LEU A 802 4.50 -8.51 -20.54
N GLY A 803 5.81 -8.35 -20.36
CA GLY A 803 6.52 -7.07 -20.46
C GLY A 803 6.44 -6.25 -19.18
N ASP A 804 6.92 -5.01 -19.23
CA ASP A 804 6.91 -4.08 -18.11
C ASP A 804 5.53 -3.40 -17.93
N PRO A 805 5.21 -2.89 -16.72
CA PRO A 805 3.97 -2.18 -16.41
C PRO A 805 3.48 -1.25 -17.52
N ILE A 806 4.35 -0.39 -18.07
CA ILE A 806 3.99 0.55 -19.14
C ILE A 806 3.59 -0.18 -20.43
N ILE A 807 4.38 -1.18 -20.85
CA ILE A 807 4.16 -1.93 -22.09
C ILE A 807 2.87 -2.75 -21.99
N PHE A 808 2.64 -3.38 -20.84
CA PHE A 808 1.46 -4.19 -20.61
C PHE A 808 0.21 -3.34 -20.43
N SER A 809 0.32 -2.15 -19.83
CA SER A 809 -0.78 -1.19 -19.75
C SER A 809 -1.25 -0.79 -21.14
N SER A 810 -0.33 -0.48 -22.06
CA SER A 810 -0.68 -0.21 -23.47
C SER A 810 -1.43 -1.40 -24.08
N TYR A 811 -0.88 -2.60 -23.94
CA TYR A 811 -1.54 -3.82 -24.43
C TYR A 811 -2.97 -3.97 -23.87
N LEU A 812 -3.17 -3.80 -22.56
CA LEU A 812 -4.48 -3.90 -21.92
C LEU A 812 -5.45 -2.81 -22.39
N ILE A 813 -5.00 -1.57 -22.65
CA ILE A 813 -5.86 -0.54 -23.25
C ILE A 813 -6.43 -1.04 -24.56
N GLY A 814 -5.58 -1.57 -25.45
CA GLY A 814 -6.02 -2.14 -26.72
C GLY A 814 -7.00 -3.29 -26.55
N GLN A 815 -6.69 -4.25 -25.66
CA GLN A 815 -7.55 -5.41 -25.42
C GLN A 815 -8.90 -5.04 -24.81
N ILE A 816 -8.92 -4.24 -23.75
CA ILE A 816 -10.14 -3.87 -23.02
C ILE A 816 -11.04 -2.97 -23.87
N ALA A 817 -10.47 -2.00 -24.58
CA ALA A 817 -11.23 -1.06 -25.39
C ALA A 817 -11.67 -1.63 -26.75
N GLY A 818 -10.90 -2.57 -27.30
CA GLY A 818 -10.99 -2.95 -28.71
C GLY A 818 -11.14 -4.44 -29.01
N ASN A 819 -10.90 -5.36 -28.07
CA ASN A 819 -11.05 -6.79 -28.35
C ASN A 819 -12.42 -7.31 -27.87
N PRO A 820 -13.34 -7.70 -28.78
CA PRO A 820 -14.67 -8.20 -28.42
C PRO A 820 -14.66 -9.51 -27.63
N ASN A 821 -13.54 -10.24 -27.65
CA ASN A 821 -13.38 -11.54 -27.00
C ASN A 821 -12.53 -11.46 -25.73
N PHE A 822 -12.05 -10.27 -25.33
CA PHE A 822 -11.26 -10.14 -24.11
C PHE A 822 -12.15 -10.28 -22.88
N ARG A 823 -11.83 -11.26 -22.03
CA ARG A 823 -12.59 -11.63 -20.82
C ARG A 823 -11.68 -11.96 -19.64
N THR A 824 -10.42 -11.55 -19.71
CA THR A 824 -9.42 -11.95 -18.72
C THR A 824 -9.47 -10.99 -17.54
N ASN A 825 -9.55 -11.54 -16.33
CA ASN A 825 -9.44 -10.79 -15.09
C ASN A 825 -8.19 -11.23 -14.33
N PHE A 826 -7.47 -10.25 -13.81
CA PHE A 826 -6.24 -10.41 -13.05
C PHE A 826 -6.51 -10.17 -11.56
N ASN A 827 -5.92 -11.00 -10.71
CA ASN A 827 -5.78 -10.83 -9.27
C ASN A 827 -4.62 -9.85 -9.05
N LEU A 828 -4.99 -8.65 -8.64
CA LEU A 828 -4.08 -7.52 -8.56
C LEU A 828 -3.10 -7.66 -7.38
N ASP A 829 -3.53 -8.30 -6.29
CA ASP A 829 -2.69 -8.58 -5.12
C ASP A 829 -1.72 -9.77 -5.30
N SER A 830 -1.96 -10.59 -6.32
CA SER A 830 -1.18 -11.76 -6.77
C SER A 830 -0.95 -12.89 -5.75
N ASP A 831 -1.47 -14.09 -6.06
CA ASP A 831 -1.31 -15.33 -5.28
C ASP A 831 -0.05 -16.17 -5.61
N ARG A 832 1.15 -15.58 -5.53
CA ARG A 832 2.49 -16.20 -5.81
C ARG A 832 2.84 -16.43 -7.30
N GLY A 833 2.71 -15.39 -8.13
CA GLY A 833 3.08 -15.37 -9.56
C GLY A 833 2.98 -13.98 -10.19
N PHE A 834 3.03 -13.87 -11.52
CA PHE A 834 2.47 -12.68 -12.18
C PHE A 834 0.98 -12.63 -11.86
N GLY A 835 0.51 -11.48 -11.36
CA GLY A 835 -0.84 -11.23 -10.85
C GLY A 835 -1.84 -12.19 -11.43
N TYR A 836 -2.02 -13.28 -10.69
CA TYR A 836 -2.65 -14.48 -11.23
C TYR A 836 -3.98 -14.13 -11.87
N LEU A 837 -4.51 -14.93 -12.79
CA LEU A 837 -5.92 -14.75 -13.11
C LEU A 837 -6.75 -14.84 -11.82
N CYS A 838 -7.92 -14.18 -11.75
CA CYS A 838 -8.78 -14.14 -10.56
C CYS A 838 -9.25 -15.53 -10.09
N TRP A 839 -8.34 -16.29 -9.48
CA TRP A 839 -8.61 -17.62 -8.99
C TRP A 839 -9.57 -17.53 -7.80
N ASP A 840 -10.48 -18.49 -7.72
CA ASP A 840 -11.26 -18.73 -6.51
C ASP A 840 -11.08 -20.16 -6.05
N TRP A 841 -11.39 -20.39 -4.80
CA TRP A 841 -11.57 -21.72 -4.27
C TRP A 841 -12.61 -22.48 -5.09
N ILE A 842 -12.32 -23.74 -5.42
CA ILE A 842 -13.37 -24.66 -5.87
C ILE A 842 -14.30 -24.88 -4.67
N ARG A 843 -15.56 -24.46 -4.80
CA ARG A 843 -16.56 -24.51 -3.72
C ARG A 843 -17.40 -25.79 -3.78
N VAL A 844 -17.79 -26.29 -2.61
CA VAL A 844 -18.70 -27.44 -2.50
C VAL A 844 -20.09 -27.00 -2.97
N LEU A 845 -20.43 -27.32 -4.20
CA LEU A 845 -21.79 -27.15 -4.72
C LEU A 845 -22.67 -28.27 -4.14
N ASP A 846 -23.17 -28.09 -2.92
CA ASP A 846 -23.95 -29.14 -2.26
C ASP A 846 -25.30 -29.32 -2.99
N THR A 847 -25.50 -30.49 -3.59
CA THR A 847 -26.79 -30.88 -4.20
C THR A 847 -27.75 -31.50 -3.18
N ALA A 848 -27.30 -31.67 -1.93
CA ALA A 848 -28.09 -32.18 -0.81
C ALA A 848 -28.52 -31.07 0.16
N PRO A 849 -29.66 -31.21 0.86
CA PRO A 849 -30.21 -30.16 1.73
C PRO A 849 -29.50 -30.10 3.11
N LYS A 850 -28.19 -29.81 3.13
CA LYS A 850 -27.49 -29.44 4.36
C LYS A 850 -27.58 -27.93 4.58
N PRO A 851 -27.66 -27.44 5.83
CA PRO A 851 -27.59 -26.02 6.11
C PRO A 851 -26.21 -25.47 5.73
N LYS A 852 -26.18 -24.39 4.95
CA LYS A 852 -24.94 -23.69 4.60
C LYS A 852 -24.34 -23.04 5.85
N PRO A 853 -23.00 -22.96 5.97
CA PRO A 853 -22.35 -22.19 7.02
C PRO A 853 -22.70 -20.71 6.90
N ARG A 854 -22.56 -19.98 8.01
CA ARG A 854 -22.87 -18.54 8.08
C ARG A 854 -21.66 -17.74 8.55
N ASN A 855 -21.49 -16.55 7.99
CA ASN A 855 -20.47 -15.60 8.44
C ASN A 855 -20.93 -14.81 9.68
N LEU A 856 -20.09 -13.90 10.18
CA LEU A 856 -20.39 -13.06 11.36
C LEU A 856 -21.59 -12.12 11.15
N ARG A 857 -21.94 -11.82 9.90
CA ARG A 857 -23.13 -11.05 9.50
C ARG A 857 -24.36 -11.96 9.29
N ASN A 858 -24.27 -13.22 9.69
CA ASN A 858 -25.33 -14.23 9.55
C ASN A 858 -25.71 -14.52 8.08
N GLN A 859 -24.83 -14.23 7.12
CA GLN A 859 -25.04 -14.50 5.69
C GLN A 859 -24.58 -15.92 5.37
N GLU A 860 -25.39 -16.66 4.60
CA GLU A 860 -25.04 -18.01 4.14
C GLU A 860 -24.06 -17.96 2.98
N TYR A 861 -23.06 -18.86 2.99
CA TYR A 861 -22.05 -18.94 1.92
C TYR A 861 -21.73 -20.40 1.54
N ASP A 862 -21.19 -20.60 0.34
CA ASP A 862 -20.71 -21.91 -0.11
C ASP A 862 -19.26 -22.13 0.34
N PRO A 863 -18.99 -23.14 1.19
CA PRO A 863 -17.65 -23.39 1.70
C PRO A 863 -16.74 -23.97 0.60
N PRO A 864 -15.42 -23.74 0.71
CA PRO A 864 -14.46 -24.33 -0.23
C PRO A 864 -14.40 -25.86 -0.07
N GLU A 865 -14.10 -26.58 -1.15
CA GLU A 865 -13.90 -28.05 -1.15
C GLU A 865 -12.75 -28.46 -0.23
N THR A 866 -11.70 -27.65 -0.22
CA THR A 866 -10.57 -27.76 0.68
C THR A 866 -10.63 -26.59 1.65
N PRO A 867 -10.53 -26.82 2.98
CA PRO A 867 -10.52 -25.74 3.93
C PRO A 867 -9.33 -24.79 3.66
N PRO A 868 -9.46 -23.51 4.01
CA PRO A 868 -8.31 -22.62 4.06
C PRO A 868 -7.36 -23.03 5.18
N GLU A 869 -6.06 -22.95 4.91
CA GLU A 869 -5.00 -23.19 5.89
C GLU A 869 -5.13 -22.17 7.04
N GLY A 870 -5.27 -22.66 8.29
CA GLY A 870 -5.35 -21.83 9.50
C GLY A 870 -6.71 -21.69 10.19
N ARG A 871 -7.81 -22.32 9.71
CA ARG A 871 -9.03 -22.47 10.54
C ARG A 871 -8.86 -23.62 11.54
N VAL A 872 -8.84 -23.30 12.83
CA VAL A 872 -8.59 -24.24 13.93
C VAL A 872 -9.88 -24.96 14.37
N ASP A 873 -11.04 -24.39 14.03
CA ASP A 873 -12.31 -24.66 14.71
C ASP A 873 -13.12 -25.81 14.08
N GLU A 874 -12.76 -26.25 12.87
CA GLU A 874 -13.46 -27.32 12.13
C GLU A 874 -12.57 -28.51 11.77
N TRP A 875 -11.35 -28.58 12.32
CA TRP A 875 -10.37 -29.60 11.98
C TRP A 875 -9.73 -30.16 13.25
N GLU A 876 -10.04 -31.41 13.61
CA GLU A 876 -9.26 -32.14 14.61
C GLU A 876 -7.80 -32.22 14.11
N TYR A 877 -6.93 -31.37 14.66
CA TYR A 877 -5.50 -31.60 14.56
C TYR A 877 -5.14 -32.81 15.43
N PRO A 878 -4.28 -33.73 14.96
CA PRO A 878 -3.74 -34.75 15.84
C PRO A 878 -2.97 -34.08 16.98
N GLU A 879 -3.12 -34.63 18.19
CA GLU A 879 -2.47 -34.17 19.41
C GLU A 879 -0.97 -33.85 19.19
N PRO A 880 -0.45 -32.76 19.77
CA PRO A 880 0.95 -32.37 19.61
C PRO A 880 1.88 -33.53 19.97
N THR A 881 2.82 -33.85 19.08
CA THR A 881 3.85 -34.84 19.40
C THR A 881 4.79 -34.25 20.45
N ALA A 882 5.04 -34.99 21.53
CA ALA A 882 5.92 -34.53 22.60
C ALA A 882 7.35 -34.27 22.06
N PHE A 883 7.96 -33.18 22.54
CA PHE A 883 9.29 -32.74 22.15
C PHE A 883 10.32 -33.89 22.26
N GLY A 884 10.99 -34.22 21.14
CA GLY A 884 12.05 -35.24 21.08
C GLY A 884 11.64 -36.58 20.46
N GLN A 885 10.42 -36.73 19.96
CA GLN A 885 10.06 -37.84 19.06
C GLN A 885 9.96 -37.33 17.62
N ASP A 886 10.45 -38.13 16.66
CA ASP A 886 10.12 -37.92 15.26
C ASP A 886 8.59 -37.90 15.16
N PRO A 887 7.99 -36.85 14.58
CA PRO A 887 6.55 -36.85 14.38
C PRO A 887 6.20 -38.11 13.58
N PRO A 888 5.14 -38.85 13.94
CA PRO A 888 4.61 -39.81 13.00
C PRO A 888 4.37 -39.05 11.70
N PRO A 889 4.81 -39.56 10.53
CA PRO A 889 4.67 -38.85 9.26
C PRO A 889 3.22 -38.43 9.13
N LEU A 890 2.98 -37.11 9.22
CA LEU A 890 1.64 -36.54 9.30
C LEU A 890 0.81 -36.86 8.06
N TYR A 891 1.46 -37.32 6.99
CA TYR A 891 0.84 -37.80 5.77
C TYR A 891 1.67 -38.98 5.24
N THR A 892 1.11 -40.20 5.33
CA THR A 892 1.82 -41.42 4.90
C THR A 892 1.72 -41.69 3.41
N ASN A 893 0.97 -40.89 2.64
CA ASN A 893 0.91 -41.02 1.19
C ASN A 893 0.73 -39.68 0.44
N ILE A 894 1.13 -39.68 -0.83
CA ILE A 894 0.97 -38.57 -1.79
C ILE A 894 -0.51 -38.23 -2.08
N ALA A 895 -1.44 -39.16 -1.83
CA ALA A 895 -2.87 -38.92 -2.05
C ALA A 895 -3.48 -37.99 -0.98
N ASP A 896 -2.99 -38.02 0.27
CA ASP A 896 -3.37 -37.07 1.34
C ASP A 896 -2.79 -35.66 1.07
N HIS A 897 -1.62 -35.58 0.44
CA HIS A 897 -1.04 -34.33 -0.03
C HIS A 897 -1.89 -33.70 -1.15
N MET A 898 -2.42 -34.51 -2.08
CA MET A 898 -3.32 -34.03 -3.13
C MET A 898 -4.73 -33.66 -2.63
N LEU A 899 -5.18 -34.25 -1.53
CA LEU A 899 -6.45 -33.92 -0.87
C LEU A 899 -6.39 -32.59 -0.09
N ARG A 900 -5.18 -32.07 0.19
CA ARG A 900 -4.98 -30.84 0.98
C ARG A 900 -4.27 -29.69 0.23
N THR A 901 -3.81 -29.91 -1.01
CA THR A 901 -3.44 -28.81 -1.92
C THR A 901 -4.65 -27.90 -2.16
N LEU A 902 -4.43 -26.58 -2.09
CA LEU A 902 -5.44 -25.59 -2.47
C LEU A 902 -6.05 -25.96 -3.83
N LYS A 903 -7.37 -26.10 -3.86
CA LYS A 903 -8.09 -26.28 -5.11
C LYS A 903 -8.57 -24.93 -5.60
N LEU A 904 -7.84 -24.37 -6.56
CA LEU A 904 -8.12 -23.09 -7.16
C LEU A 904 -8.50 -23.24 -8.63
N ALA A 905 -9.47 -22.45 -9.10
CA ALA A 905 -9.87 -22.42 -10.50
C ALA A 905 -10.26 -21.00 -10.91
N TYR A 906 -10.14 -20.69 -12.20
CA TYR A 906 -10.67 -19.42 -12.71
C TYR A 906 -12.18 -19.56 -12.77
N LEU A 907 -12.89 -18.59 -12.22
CA LEU A 907 -14.35 -18.65 -12.19
C LEU A 907 -14.90 -18.77 -13.62
N GLY A 908 -15.58 -19.88 -13.91
CA GLY A 908 -16.16 -20.14 -15.23
C GLY A 908 -15.24 -20.84 -16.26
N ARG A 909 -14.02 -21.26 -15.89
CA ARG A 909 -13.12 -22.05 -16.76
C ARG A 909 -12.65 -23.32 -16.05
N SER A 910 -12.43 -24.40 -16.81
CA SER A 910 -11.82 -25.62 -16.26
C SER A 910 -10.31 -25.65 -16.50
N CYS A 911 -9.57 -26.37 -15.65
CA CYS A 911 -8.12 -26.58 -15.82
C CYS A 911 -7.76 -27.19 -17.19
N ASP A 912 -8.66 -28.00 -17.76
CA ASP A 912 -8.49 -28.68 -19.04
C ASP A 912 -8.87 -27.81 -20.26
N GLU A 913 -9.51 -26.65 -20.05
CA GLU A 913 -9.91 -25.76 -21.13
C GLU A 913 -8.68 -25.06 -21.71
N LYS A 914 -8.25 -25.51 -22.90
CA LYS A 914 -7.17 -24.86 -23.65
C LYS A 914 -7.67 -23.59 -24.35
N PRO A 915 -6.81 -22.56 -24.52
CA PRO A 915 -7.13 -21.41 -25.36
C PRO A 915 -7.55 -21.91 -26.75
N ARG A 916 -8.80 -21.64 -27.16
CA ARG A 916 -9.31 -22.14 -28.44
C ARG A 916 -8.52 -21.49 -29.58
N PRO A 917 -8.00 -22.26 -30.56
CA PRO A 917 -7.43 -21.67 -31.77
C PRO A 917 -8.53 -20.96 -32.56
N ILE A 918 -8.31 -19.70 -32.91
CA ILE A 918 -9.25 -18.86 -33.68
C ILE A 918 -9.54 -19.43 -35.09
N ASN A 919 -8.75 -20.41 -35.56
CA ASN A 919 -8.91 -21.03 -36.88
C ASN A 919 -9.69 -22.36 -36.90
N SER A 920 -10.76 -22.49 -36.12
CA SER A 920 -11.80 -23.48 -36.45
C SER A 920 -13.05 -22.76 -36.94
N ALA A 921 -13.22 -22.77 -38.26
CA ALA A 921 -14.48 -22.37 -38.89
C ALA A 921 -15.66 -23.05 -38.18
N PRO A 922 -16.80 -22.37 -37.98
CA PRO A 922 -17.93 -22.91 -37.26
C PRO A 922 -18.46 -24.14 -38.02
N GLY A 923 -18.29 -25.34 -37.47
CA GLY A 923 -18.96 -26.52 -38.04
C GLY A 923 -18.32 -27.90 -37.93
N ARG A 924 -17.37 -28.19 -37.05
CA ARG A 924 -17.04 -29.60 -36.74
C ARG A 924 -16.91 -29.87 -35.24
N ALA A 925 -17.91 -30.57 -34.72
CA ALA A 925 -17.90 -31.16 -33.38
C ALA A 925 -16.75 -32.18 -33.22
N PRO A 926 -16.16 -32.33 -32.02
CA PRO A 926 -15.06 -33.25 -31.78
C PRO A 926 -15.54 -34.71 -31.84
N ARG A 927 -14.68 -35.60 -32.37
CA ARG A 927 -14.75 -37.05 -32.15
C ARG A 927 -13.80 -37.44 -31.05
#